data_AF-A0A806JY80-F1
#
_entry.id   AF-A0A806JY80-F1
#
_cell.length_a   1.000
_cell.length_b   1.000
_cell.length_c   1.000
_cell.angle_alpha   90.00
_cell.angle_beta   90.00
_cell.angle_gamma   90.00
#
_symmetry.space_group_name_H-M   'P 1'
#
loop_
_entity.id
_entity.type
_entity.pdbx_description
1 polymer ?
#
loop_
_entity_poly.entity_id
_entity_poly.type
_entity_poly.pdbx_seq_one_letter_code
_entity_poly.pdbx_strand_id
1 'polypeptide(L)'
;MKKETVTHFMLAAIAVVSLFSSGCENPMMISLLGEKGGNANGIVTFTTITFHANYAGNASTATQQIPEKTTAALNANTFARTGYSFAGWATTTTGSVAYANNAAYTAGAGTATVNLYAVWTANTCAITFNANGGTGGPANATATYGQPLPEITTKPTRDAYYFAGYFDAQTGGAQYYGADLAPTKDKWDKASDTTLYAQWTTTPIHTIIFRSNDGTSKTETQQIPENTTVALNANTFARTGYSFDGWATTAAGTVEYADSENYTAGAGLATVNLYAQWTANTYIITFNANGGTGGPSTETATYDAAMPAISTAPTRTGYTFTGYYDAETGGTQYYTSALASAKNWDKTSDATLYAQWTAIGYTITFNANGGTGGPSTATATYGAAMPTPGGSAPTRTGYIFTGYYDAETGGTQYYTNTLSSAKNWDKTSGATLYAQWTANTYNVTFNANGGTGGPADVTATYDAAMPAISPAPTRTGYTFTGYFDAETGGTKYYNSDLTSAKNWDKTYAQLLYAQWDLAPLTSLAAVAAYLASASGGASAADPIPLPVSIALGDMTSSSDGWQELLSAIENAGKYVALDLSACAMSGTEFNPVSSVTDGKDKIVSLTLPDAAESIAGGSGFNGFTALTGVSGGEVTGIGYEAFYNCASLESVFFPKAASIDVFAFARCTSLKSVSFPEAATIGGYAFDRCTSLKSVSFPKAASIDQYAFADCTSLESASFPEATSIGNAAFNNCNSLTSITISAGLTNFGNYHSARFDAFSTYYLDPAGGNQQAGTYTWNGSAWTGPTP
;
A
#
# COMPACT_ATOMS: atom_id res chain seq x y z
N MET A 1 11.73 14.26 -62.39
CA MET A 1 12.77 15.25 -62.81
C MET A 1 13.97 14.41 -63.23
N LYS A 2 14.21 14.01 -64.49
CA LYS A 2 14.45 14.80 -65.72
C LYS A 2 15.28 16.07 -65.48
N LYS A 3 16.58 15.96 -65.76
CA LYS A 3 17.46 16.89 -66.50
C LYS A 3 18.91 16.44 -66.25
N GLU A 4 19.60 15.91 -67.27
CA GLU A 4 20.32 16.64 -68.32
C GLU A 4 21.53 17.43 -67.81
N THR A 5 22.72 17.10 -68.31
CA THR A 5 23.72 18.04 -68.90
C THR A 5 24.73 17.15 -69.67
N VAL A 6 24.82 17.15 -71.00
CA VAL A 6 25.42 18.16 -71.93
C VAL A 6 26.95 18.17 -71.76
N THR A 7 27.81 18.04 -72.78
CA THR A 7 28.09 18.94 -73.93
C THR A 7 29.15 18.23 -74.83
N HIS A 8 28.99 18.13 -76.17
CA HIS A 8 29.64 18.95 -77.24
C HIS A 8 31.16 18.72 -77.43
N PHE A 9 31.84 18.76 -78.60
CA PHE A 9 31.53 19.11 -80.01
C PHE A 9 32.76 18.77 -80.89
N MET A 10 32.62 19.03 -82.20
CA MET A 10 33.63 19.32 -83.26
C MET A 10 34.03 18.16 -84.18
N LEU A 11 33.50 18.12 -85.42
CA LEU A 11 33.91 18.84 -86.67
C LEU A 11 34.91 17.96 -87.46
N ALA A 12 34.90 17.83 -88.79
CA ALA A 12 34.39 18.71 -89.83
C ALA A 12 34.09 17.94 -91.14
N ALA A 13 33.16 18.50 -91.91
CA ALA A 13 33.05 18.33 -93.35
C ALA A 13 33.80 19.48 -94.06
N ILE A 14 34.30 19.23 -95.28
CA ILE A 14 34.57 20.15 -96.42
C ILE A 14 34.92 19.18 -97.59
N ALA A 15 34.20 19.03 -98.70
CA ALA A 15 33.64 19.94 -99.71
C ALA A 15 34.64 20.32 -100.83
N VAL A 16 34.31 19.82 -102.04
CA VAL A 16 34.36 20.50 -103.36
C VAL A 16 35.72 20.55 -104.09
N VAL A 17 35.73 20.07 -105.35
CA VAL A 17 35.87 20.88 -106.59
C VAL A 17 35.94 19.94 -107.81
N SER A 18 35.04 20.20 -108.76
CA SER A 18 34.94 19.80 -110.16
C SER A 18 35.98 20.46 -111.10
N LEU A 19 36.30 19.84 -112.25
CA LEU A 19 36.62 20.46 -113.56
C LEU A 19 36.82 19.32 -114.60
N PHE A 20 35.95 19.12 -115.60
CA PHE A 20 35.85 19.75 -116.94
C PHE A 20 36.97 19.37 -117.94
N SER A 21 36.62 18.66 -119.02
CA SER A 21 36.54 19.13 -120.43
C SER A 21 37.66 18.48 -121.24
N SER A 22 37.60 18.11 -122.52
CA SER A 22 36.76 18.30 -123.71
C SER A 22 37.42 17.39 -124.78
N GLY A 23 36.81 16.88 -125.85
CA GLY A 23 35.57 17.14 -126.55
C GLY A 23 35.70 16.56 -127.97
N CYS A 24 34.55 16.42 -128.65
CA CYS A 24 34.33 16.46 -130.11
C CYS A 24 35.01 15.38 -130.99
N GLU A 25 34.44 14.86 -132.08
CA GLU A 25 33.26 15.20 -132.89
C GLU A 25 33.03 14.02 -133.87
N ASN A 26 31.77 13.72 -134.21
CA ASN A 26 31.39 13.20 -135.53
C ASN A 26 31.06 14.46 -136.39
N PRO A 27 30.94 14.48 -137.75
CA PRO A 27 30.64 13.37 -138.67
C PRO A 27 31.26 13.51 -140.09
N MET A 28 30.92 12.63 -141.04
CA MET A 28 30.58 12.93 -142.48
C MET A 28 30.44 11.60 -143.27
N MET A 29 29.25 11.24 -143.75
CA MET A 29 28.60 11.61 -145.04
C MET A 29 29.02 10.77 -146.26
N ILE A 30 28.13 9.81 -146.61
CA ILE A 30 27.47 9.56 -147.90
C ILE A 30 28.01 10.22 -149.20
N SER A 31 27.98 9.40 -150.29
CA SER A 31 27.88 9.75 -151.74
C SER A 31 29.19 10.18 -152.43
N LEU A 32 29.53 9.83 -153.68
CA LEU A 32 28.84 9.18 -154.81
C LEU A 32 29.92 8.92 -155.91
N LEU A 33 29.62 7.99 -156.84
CA LEU A 33 30.16 7.85 -158.21
C LEU A 33 31.61 7.35 -158.35
N GLY A 34 31.95 6.46 -159.28
CA GLY A 34 31.21 5.96 -160.43
C GLY A 34 32.20 5.73 -161.58
N GLU A 35 32.10 4.55 -162.20
CA GLU A 35 32.59 4.17 -163.54
C GLU A 35 34.13 4.18 -163.78
N LYS A 36 34.76 3.14 -164.36
CA LYS A 36 34.36 2.38 -165.56
C LYS A 36 35.30 1.19 -165.79
N GLY A 37 34.75 0.07 -166.28
CA GLY A 37 35.41 -0.76 -167.31
C GLY A 37 35.95 -2.14 -166.91
N GLY A 38 35.25 -3.21 -167.36
CA GLY A 38 35.92 -4.42 -167.87
C GLY A 38 35.65 -5.75 -167.14
N ASN A 39 34.78 -6.57 -167.74
CA ASN A 39 34.41 -7.96 -167.43
C ASN A 39 35.51 -8.94 -166.92
N ALA A 40 35.17 -9.79 -165.94
CA ALA A 40 35.11 -11.26 -166.06
C ALA A 40 34.64 -11.93 -164.73
N ASN A 41 33.61 -12.79 -164.79
CA ASN A 41 33.05 -13.53 -163.65
C ASN A 41 34.03 -14.59 -163.09
N GLY A 42 34.24 -14.59 -161.76
CA GLY A 42 34.78 -15.70 -160.96
C GLY A 42 34.12 -15.74 -159.57
N ILE A 43 33.64 -16.91 -159.12
CA ILE A 43 32.94 -17.12 -157.83
C ILE A 43 33.97 -17.15 -156.67
N VAL A 44 33.69 -16.46 -155.55
CA VAL A 44 34.52 -16.45 -154.31
C VAL A 44 33.90 -17.36 -153.23
N THR A 45 34.71 -18.18 -152.56
CA THR A 45 34.34 -19.11 -151.47
C THR A 45 34.80 -18.63 -150.08
N PHE A 46 34.15 -19.07 -148.98
CA PHE A 46 34.39 -18.61 -147.60
C PHE A 46 34.61 -19.78 -146.62
N THR A 47 35.33 -19.52 -145.51
CA THR A 47 35.38 -20.37 -144.30
C THR A 47 34.45 -19.81 -143.22
N THR A 48 33.61 -20.66 -142.64
CA THR A 48 32.70 -20.31 -141.53
C THR A 48 33.31 -20.69 -140.19
N ILE A 49 33.51 -19.73 -139.29
CA ILE A 49 33.85 -19.96 -137.88
C ILE A 49 32.57 -19.94 -137.04
N THR A 50 32.38 -20.93 -136.17
CA THR A 50 31.27 -21.00 -135.21
C THR A 50 31.82 -21.03 -133.79
N PHE A 51 31.53 -20.00 -132.99
CA PHE A 51 31.89 -19.87 -131.57
C PHE A 51 30.81 -20.47 -130.68
N HIS A 52 31.19 -21.18 -129.62
CA HIS A 52 30.29 -21.87 -128.68
C HIS A 52 30.59 -21.46 -127.24
N ALA A 53 29.55 -21.18 -126.44
CA ALA A 53 29.69 -20.75 -125.04
C ALA A 53 30.34 -21.80 -124.10
N ASN A 54 30.23 -23.09 -124.44
CA ASN A 54 30.99 -24.20 -123.86
C ASN A 54 30.98 -24.29 -122.32
N TYR A 55 29.78 -24.30 -121.72
CA TYR A 55 29.56 -24.78 -120.35
C TYR A 55 28.18 -25.41 -120.24
N ALA A 56 28.01 -26.30 -119.24
CA ALA A 56 26.77 -27.04 -119.04
C ALA A 56 25.56 -26.10 -118.94
N GLY A 57 24.55 -26.35 -119.77
CA GLY A 57 23.30 -25.58 -119.78
C GLY A 57 23.25 -24.38 -120.74
N ASN A 58 24.32 -24.06 -121.50
CA ASN A 58 24.29 -23.01 -122.52
C ASN A 58 24.83 -23.50 -123.88
N ALA A 59 23.93 -23.66 -124.87
CA ALA A 59 24.24 -24.09 -126.23
C ALA A 59 24.34 -22.94 -127.25
N SER A 60 24.44 -21.69 -126.78
CA SER A 60 24.48 -20.52 -127.65
C SER A 60 25.71 -20.52 -128.56
N THR A 61 25.50 -20.20 -129.83
CA THR A 61 26.57 -20.05 -130.82
C THR A 61 26.54 -18.70 -131.52
N ALA A 62 27.70 -18.25 -131.98
CA ALA A 62 27.86 -17.10 -132.85
C ALA A 62 28.68 -17.51 -134.07
N THR A 63 28.43 -16.94 -135.25
CA THR A 63 29.18 -17.29 -136.49
C THR A 63 29.87 -16.10 -137.12
N GLN A 64 30.97 -16.36 -137.83
CA GLN A 64 31.73 -15.39 -138.60
C GLN A 64 32.20 -16.03 -139.91
N GLN A 65 32.06 -15.34 -141.04
CA GLN A 65 32.57 -15.79 -142.34
C GLN A 65 33.87 -15.06 -142.69
N ILE A 66 34.87 -15.78 -143.19
CA ILE A 66 36.15 -15.22 -143.65
C ILE A 66 36.42 -15.71 -145.08
N PRO A 67 36.60 -14.81 -146.08
CA PRO A 67 36.86 -15.21 -147.47
C PRO A 67 38.13 -16.07 -147.59
N GLU A 68 38.15 -17.02 -148.53
CA GLU A 68 39.30 -17.89 -148.71
C GLU A 68 40.60 -17.12 -148.96
N LYS A 69 41.71 -17.65 -148.42
CA LYS A 69 43.06 -17.05 -148.53
C LYS A 69 43.19 -15.63 -147.95
N THR A 70 42.24 -15.20 -147.11
CA THR A 70 42.34 -13.94 -146.35
C THR A 70 42.49 -14.19 -144.86
N THR A 71 43.00 -13.18 -144.15
CA THR A 71 43.14 -13.17 -142.69
C THR A 71 42.21 -12.13 -142.09
N ALA A 72 41.45 -12.49 -141.05
CA ALA A 72 40.61 -11.57 -140.28
C ALA A 72 40.65 -11.89 -138.78
N ALA A 73 40.39 -10.89 -137.93
CA ALA A 73 40.29 -11.10 -136.48
C ALA A 73 39.00 -11.82 -136.11
N LEU A 74 39.09 -12.79 -135.20
CA LEU A 74 37.93 -13.47 -134.62
C LEU A 74 37.08 -12.47 -133.82
N ASN A 75 35.76 -12.67 -133.80
CA ASN A 75 34.86 -11.84 -132.99
C ASN A 75 35.17 -11.94 -131.48
N ALA A 76 34.93 -10.85 -130.74
CA ALA A 76 35.09 -10.82 -129.29
C ALA A 76 34.07 -11.75 -128.60
N ASN A 77 34.46 -12.39 -127.50
CA ASN A 77 33.53 -13.14 -126.65
C ASN A 77 32.47 -12.24 -126.03
N THR A 78 31.21 -12.65 -126.19
CA THR A 78 30.03 -12.01 -125.60
C THR A 78 29.33 -12.90 -124.57
N PHE A 79 29.81 -14.12 -124.32
CA PHE A 79 29.24 -15.02 -123.31
C PHE A 79 29.71 -14.65 -121.89
N ALA A 80 28.92 -14.97 -120.87
CA ALA A 80 29.22 -14.74 -119.45
C ALA A 80 28.85 -15.96 -118.58
N ARG A 81 29.62 -16.23 -117.52
CA ARG A 81 29.40 -17.35 -116.59
C ARG A 81 29.68 -16.92 -115.14
N THR A 82 28.65 -16.86 -114.29
CA THR A 82 28.76 -16.42 -112.89
C THR A 82 29.81 -17.22 -112.11
N GLY A 83 30.74 -16.51 -111.47
CA GLY A 83 31.84 -17.11 -110.71
C GLY A 83 33.00 -17.62 -111.57
N TYR A 84 32.99 -17.39 -112.89
CA TYR A 84 34.06 -17.76 -113.81
C TYR A 84 34.43 -16.59 -114.75
N SER A 85 35.69 -16.54 -115.13
CA SER A 85 36.25 -15.59 -116.10
C SER A 85 36.56 -16.27 -117.43
N PHE A 86 36.29 -15.59 -118.56
CA PHE A 86 36.57 -16.11 -119.90
C PHE A 86 38.08 -16.09 -120.18
N ALA A 87 38.66 -17.23 -120.54
CA ALA A 87 40.09 -17.41 -120.76
C ALA A 87 40.50 -17.37 -122.25
N GLY A 88 39.57 -17.66 -123.18
CA GLY A 88 39.84 -17.72 -124.63
C GLY A 88 39.04 -18.81 -125.33
N TRP A 89 39.40 -19.11 -126.58
CA TRP A 89 38.71 -20.07 -127.44
C TRP A 89 39.57 -21.31 -127.73
N ALA A 90 39.01 -22.50 -127.57
CA ALA A 90 39.60 -23.79 -127.91
C ALA A 90 39.01 -24.35 -129.21
N THR A 91 39.74 -25.20 -129.94
CA THR A 91 39.23 -25.84 -131.19
C THR A 91 38.40 -27.10 -130.93
N THR A 92 38.33 -27.56 -129.69
CA THR A 92 37.49 -28.67 -129.23
C THR A 92 36.80 -28.29 -127.91
N THR A 93 35.70 -28.96 -127.56
CA THR A 93 34.92 -28.68 -126.33
C THR A 93 35.73 -28.82 -125.03
N THR A 94 36.80 -29.61 -125.03
CA THR A 94 37.68 -29.86 -123.88
C THR A 94 39.11 -29.36 -124.08
N GLY A 95 39.37 -28.65 -125.19
CA GLY A 95 40.70 -28.16 -125.54
C GLY A 95 41.16 -27.02 -124.64
N SER A 96 42.47 -26.81 -124.57
CA SER A 96 43.05 -25.58 -124.04
C SER A 96 42.83 -24.40 -125.00
N VAL A 97 43.05 -23.18 -124.51
CA VAL A 97 42.92 -21.95 -125.31
C VAL A 97 43.88 -22.02 -126.52
N ALA A 98 43.30 -22.15 -127.71
CA ALA A 98 44.01 -22.13 -128.99
C ALA A 98 44.05 -20.72 -129.59
N TYR A 99 43.01 -19.92 -129.32
CA TYR A 99 42.89 -18.55 -129.77
C TYR A 99 42.52 -17.66 -128.59
N ALA A 100 43.31 -16.63 -128.34
CA ALA A 100 42.92 -15.57 -127.42
C ALA A 100 41.66 -14.85 -127.93
N ASN A 101 40.99 -14.09 -127.06
CA ASN A 101 39.90 -13.24 -127.50
C ASN A 101 40.38 -12.30 -128.62
N ASN A 102 39.62 -12.17 -129.70
CA ASN A 102 39.97 -11.34 -130.87
C ASN A 102 41.23 -11.74 -131.66
N ALA A 103 41.75 -12.96 -131.49
CA ALA A 103 42.93 -13.41 -132.23
C ALA A 103 42.71 -13.42 -133.77
N ALA A 104 43.78 -13.19 -134.54
CA ALA A 104 43.74 -13.26 -136.01
C ALA A 104 43.62 -14.72 -136.51
N TYR A 105 42.81 -14.93 -137.56
CA TYR A 105 42.59 -16.23 -138.19
C TYR A 105 42.71 -16.13 -139.72
N THR A 106 43.48 -17.04 -140.34
CA THR A 106 43.69 -17.10 -141.80
C THR A 106 42.93 -18.29 -142.39
N ALA A 107 42.01 -18.01 -143.33
CA ALA A 107 41.23 -19.04 -144.01
C ALA A 107 42.04 -19.74 -145.13
N GLY A 108 42.00 -21.08 -145.17
CA GLY A 108 42.62 -21.90 -146.21
C GLY A 108 41.90 -21.83 -147.56
N ALA A 109 42.40 -22.56 -148.58
CA ALA A 109 41.73 -22.66 -149.88
C ALA A 109 40.54 -23.63 -149.83
N GLY A 110 39.39 -23.25 -150.39
CA GLY A 110 38.15 -24.04 -150.38
C GLY A 110 37.18 -23.69 -149.23
N THR A 111 35.97 -24.24 -149.28
CA THR A 111 34.93 -24.03 -148.27
C THR A 111 35.17 -24.95 -147.07
N ALA A 112 35.33 -24.39 -145.87
CA ALA A 112 35.53 -25.14 -144.62
C ALA A 112 34.70 -24.54 -143.46
N THR A 113 34.40 -25.36 -142.46
CA THR A 113 33.76 -24.93 -141.20
C THR A 113 34.65 -25.25 -140.01
N VAL A 114 34.87 -24.29 -139.12
CA VAL A 114 35.72 -24.41 -137.92
C VAL A 114 34.91 -24.04 -136.68
N ASN A 115 34.95 -24.89 -135.65
CA ASN A 115 34.26 -24.66 -134.39
C ASN A 115 35.26 -24.21 -133.30
N LEU A 116 34.89 -23.18 -132.55
CA LEU A 116 35.66 -22.63 -131.44
C LEU A 116 34.80 -22.61 -130.16
N TYR A 117 35.36 -23.03 -129.02
CA TYR A 117 34.65 -23.26 -127.77
C TYR A 117 35.27 -22.43 -126.64
N ALA A 118 34.44 -21.68 -125.90
CA ALA A 118 34.94 -20.84 -124.82
C ALA A 118 35.58 -21.66 -123.68
N VAL A 119 36.67 -21.15 -123.12
CA VAL A 119 37.35 -21.73 -121.96
C VAL A 119 37.09 -20.81 -120.76
N TRP A 120 36.75 -21.39 -119.60
CA TRP A 120 36.35 -20.66 -118.40
C TRP A 120 37.23 -21.02 -117.20
N THR A 121 37.69 -20.02 -116.46
CA THR A 121 38.49 -20.19 -115.23
C THR A 121 37.68 -19.73 -114.02
N ALA A 122 37.58 -20.54 -112.97
CA ALA A 122 36.84 -20.17 -111.75
C ALA A 122 37.52 -18.99 -111.03
N ASN A 123 36.72 -18.08 -110.47
CA ASN A 123 37.22 -16.94 -109.72
C ASN A 123 37.70 -17.40 -108.33
N THR A 124 38.85 -16.89 -107.89
CA THR A 124 39.36 -17.03 -106.52
C THR A 124 39.22 -15.70 -105.80
N CYS A 125 38.68 -15.72 -104.59
CA CYS A 125 38.38 -14.53 -103.79
C CYS A 125 38.82 -14.70 -102.33
N ALA A 126 39.02 -13.57 -101.63
CA ALA A 126 39.48 -13.52 -100.25
C ALA A 126 38.32 -13.64 -99.24
N ILE A 127 38.58 -14.37 -98.15
CA ILE A 127 37.73 -14.49 -96.97
C ILE A 127 38.43 -13.75 -95.82
N THR A 128 37.77 -12.75 -95.27
CA THR A 128 38.22 -12.07 -94.04
C THR A 128 37.39 -12.53 -92.85
N PHE A 129 38.02 -12.92 -91.74
CA PHE A 129 37.31 -13.31 -90.51
C PHE A 129 37.33 -12.18 -89.48
N ASN A 130 36.14 -11.78 -89.01
CA ASN A 130 35.96 -10.71 -88.04
C ASN A 130 35.41 -11.27 -86.73
N ALA A 131 36.13 -11.08 -85.63
CA ALA A 131 35.75 -11.56 -84.29
C ALA A 131 34.53 -10.85 -83.68
N ASN A 132 34.02 -9.79 -84.32
CA ASN A 132 32.76 -9.11 -84.00
C ASN A 132 32.57 -8.84 -82.49
N GLY A 133 33.51 -8.06 -81.93
CA GLY A 133 33.54 -7.71 -80.50
C GLY A 133 34.24 -8.72 -79.59
N GLY A 134 34.74 -9.85 -80.12
CA GLY A 134 35.71 -10.71 -79.44
C GLY A 134 37.15 -10.44 -79.85
N THR A 135 38.08 -11.24 -79.32
CA THR A 135 39.52 -11.19 -79.61
C THR A 135 40.01 -12.53 -80.19
N GLY A 136 40.99 -12.49 -81.09
CA GLY A 136 41.54 -13.69 -81.75
C GLY A 136 40.71 -14.16 -82.96
N GLY A 137 40.93 -15.41 -83.40
CA GLY A 137 40.26 -16.01 -84.56
C GLY A 137 41.24 -16.55 -85.63
N PRO A 138 40.72 -17.17 -86.70
CA PRO A 138 41.53 -17.73 -87.77
C PRO A 138 42.09 -16.64 -88.69
N ALA A 139 43.19 -16.96 -89.37
CA ALA A 139 43.76 -16.09 -90.39
C ALA A 139 42.83 -15.96 -91.61
N ASN A 140 42.94 -14.84 -92.33
CA ASN A 140 42.24 -14.65 -93.59
C ASN A 140 42.64 -15.75 -94.59
N ALA A 141 41.66 -16.22 -95.37
CA ALA A 141 41.82 -17.32 -96.31
C ALA A 141 41.42 -16.89 -97.74
N THR A 142 41.62 -17.77 -98.72
CA THR A 142 41.08 -17.60 -100.07
C THR A 142 40.24 -18.80 -100.44
N ALA A 143 39.15 -18.59 -101.17
CA ALA A 143 38.29 -19.65 -101.69
C ALA A 143 38.00 -19.46 -103.17
N THR A 144 37.96 -20.58 -103.90
CA THR A 144 37.65 -20.61 -105.33
C THR A 144 36.19 -21.01 -105.52
N TYR A 145 35.48 -20.25 -106.37
CA TYR A 145 34.05 -20.46 -106.61
C TYR A 145 33.74 -21.91 -107.01
N GLY A 146 32.81 -22.54 -106.28
CA GLY A 146 32.40 -23.93 -106.49
C GLY A 146 33.33 -25.01 -105.91
N GLN A 147 34.40 -24.63 -105.21
CA GLN A 147 35.27 -25.55 -104.44
C GLN A 147 34.89 -25.57 -102.95
N PRO A 148 35.28 -26.60 -102.17
CA PRO A 148 35.02 -26.67 -100.73
C PRO A 148 35.52 -25.45 -99.95
N LEU A 149 34.86 -25.15 -98.83
CA LEU A 149 35.31 -24.09 -97.91
C LEU A 149 36.68 -24.44 -97.32
N PRO A 150 37.57 -23.46 -97.10
CA PRO A 150 38.84 -23.72 -96.45
C PRO A 150 38.64 -24.17 -94.99
N GLU A 151 39.47 -25.09 -94.51
CA GLU A 151 39.43 -25.48 -93.10
C GLU A 151 39.98 -24.36 -92.20
N ILE A 152 39.33 -24.15 -91.05
CA ILE A 152 39.76 -23.21 -90.01
C ILE A 152 39.88 -23.93 -88.67
N THR A 153 40.90 -23.59 -87.88
CA THR A 153 41.27 -24.36 -86.67
C THR A 153 41.24 -23.54 -85.38
N THR A 154 40.97 -22.25 -85.45
CA THR A 154 40.95 -21.35 -84.28
C THR A 154 39.66 -20.55 -84.22
N LYS A 155 39.12 -20.38 -83.01
CA LYS A 155 37.93 -19.57 -82.74
C LYS A 155 38.29 -18.34 -81.89
N PRO A 156 37.56 -17.22 -82.03
CA PRO A 156 37.74 -16.05 -81.18
C PRO A 156 37.16 -16.28 -79.77
N THR A 157 37.52 -15.42 -78.80
CA THR A 157 36.98 -15.40 -77.43
C THR A 157 36.31 -14.06 -77.08
N ARG A 158 35.33 -14.08 -76.17
CA ARG A 158 34.67 -12.87 -75.63
C ARG A 158 34.17 -13.13 -74.21
N ASP A 159 34.57 -12.29 -73.25
CA ASP A 159 34.22 -12.46 -71.83
C ASP A 159 32.70 -12.46 -71.60
N ALA A 160 32.21 -13.42 -70.81
CA ALA A 160 30.79 -13.66 -70.51
C ALA A 160 29.91 -14.09 -71.71
N TYR A 161 30.51 -14.55 -72.82
CA TYR A 161 29.78 -15.10 -73.96
C TYR A 161 30.41 -16.37 -74.57
N TYR A 162 29.58 -17.21 -75.20
CA TYR A 162 30.01 -18.37 -76.01
C TYR A 162 29.99 -18.05 -77.52
N PHE A 163 31.00 -18.51 -78.27
CA PHE A 163 31.09 -18.39 -79.74
C PHE A 163 30.10 -19.32 -80.45
N ALA A 164 29.23 -18.76 -81.30
CA ALA A 164 28.15 -19.47 -81.99
C ALA A 164 28.49 -19.88 -83.44
N GLY A 165 29.56 -19.32 -84.03
CA GLY A 165 29.96 -19.59 -85.42
C GLY A 165 30.28 -18.32 -86.23
N TYR A 166 30.63 -18.51 -87.51
CA TYR A 166 30.92 -17.42 -88.47
C TYR A 166 29.81 -17.29 -89.53
N PHE A 167 29.36 -16.06 -89.76
CA PHE A 167 28.21 -15.70 -90.60
C PHE A 167 28.57 -14.62 -91.62
N ASP A 168 27.88 -14.56 -92.77
CA ASP A 168 28.16 -13.53 -93.80
C ASP A 168 27.58 -12.13 -93.52
N ALA A 169 27.08 -11.89 -92.30
CA ALA A 169 26.67 -10.58 -91.83
C ALA A 169 26.99 -10.38 -90.34
N GLN A 170 27.16 -9.12 -89.92
CA GLN A 170 27.53 -8.77 -88.54
C GLN A 170 26.46 -9.15 -87.50
N THR A 171 25.20 -9.20 -87.92
CA THR A 171 24.05 -9.66 -87.13
C THR A 171 23.11 -10.45 -88.04
N GLY A 172 22.77 -11.69 -87.68
CA GLY A 172 22.08 -12.61 -88.60
C GLY A 172 22.97 -13.00 -89.80
N GLY A 173 22.36 -13.55 -90.86
CA GLY A 173 23.06 -13.99 -92.07
C GLY A 173 23.14 -15.51 -92.23
N ALA A 174 23.71 -15.97 -93.34
CA ALA A 174 23.95 -17.38 -93.58
C ALA A 174 25.19 -17.82 -92.82
N GLN A 175 25.10 -18.95 -92.11
CA GLN A 175 26.24 -19.54 -91.43
C GLN A 175 27.17 -20.21 -92.46
N TYR A 176 28.47 -20.00 -92.27
CA TYR A 176 29.53 -20.68 -93.03
C TYR A 176 30.36 -21.60 -92.14
N TYR A 177 30.47 -21.30 -90.85
CA TYR A 177 31.10 -22.20 -89.87
C TYR A 177 30.29 -22.28 -88.57
N GLY A 178 30.16 -23.50 -88.04
CA GLY A 178 29.55 -23.81 -86.75
C GLY A 178 30.36 -23.29 -85.56
N ALA A 179 29.78 -23.42 -84.36
CA ALA A 179 30.49 -23.14 -83.10
C ALA A 179 31.71 -24.08 -82.89
N ASP A 180 31.68 -25.24 -83.55
CA ASP A 180 32.73 -26.25 -83.64
C ASP A 180 33.73 -26.02 -84.79
N LEU A 181 33.58 -24.91 -85.53
CA LEU A 181 34.37 -24.56 -86.72
C LEU A 181 34.14 -25.46 -87.95
N ALA A 182 33.16 -26.36 -87.91
CA ALA A 182 32.83 -27.17 -89.07
C ALA A 182 32.16 -26.32 -90.16
N PRO A 183 32.54 -26.46 -91.45
CA PRO A 183 31.84 -25.82 -92.55
C PRO A 183 30.36 -26.21 -92.56
N THR A 184 29.48 -25.22 -92.62
CA THR A 184 28.02 -25.46 -92.73
C THR A 184 27.53 -25.48 -94.18
N LYS A 185 28.45 -25.30 -95.13
CA LYS A 185 28.20 -25.38 -96.58
C LYS A 185 29.26 -26.26 -97.23
N ASP A 186 28.87 -27.00 -98.27
CA ASP A 186 29.77 -27.91 -99.00
C ASP A 186 30.73 -27.17 -99.96
N LYS A 187 30.34 -26.00 -100.46
CA LYS A 187 31.06 -25.25 -101.49
C LYS A 187 30.99 -23.75 -101.29
N TRP A 188 32.06 -23.07 -101.67
CA TRP A 188 32.13 -21.62 -101.68
C TRP A 188 31.29 -21.05 -102.83
N ASP A 189 30.33 -20.20 -102.47
CA ASP A 189 29.28 -19.70 -103.35
C ASP A 189 29.34 -18.18 -103.59
N LYS A 190 30.38 -17.48 -103.11
CA LYS A 190 30.56 -16.04 -103.35
C LYS A 190 31.48 -15.79 -104.54
N ALA A 191 31.04 -14.93 -105.44
CA ALA A 191 31.78 -14.57 -106.66
C ALA A 191 32.80 -13.41 -106.45
N SER A 192 32.89 -12.87 -105.24
CA SER A 192 33.76 -11.76 -104.84
C SER A 192 34.22 -11.90 -103.39
N ASP A 193 35.21 -11.12 -102.98
CA ASP A 193 35.75 -11.09 -101.62
C ASP A 193 34.64 -10.88 -100.57
N THR A 194 34.70 -11.59 -99.45
CA THR A 194 33.64 -11.64 -98.43
C THR A 194 34.23 -11.62 -97.01
N THR A 195 33.57 -10.92 -96.09
CA THR A 195 33.90 -10.96 -94.65
C THR A 195 32.90 -11.83 -93.89
N LEU A 196 33.37 -12.71 -93.03
CA LEU A 196 32.56 -13.52 -92.12
C LEU A 196 32.72 -13.04 -90.67
N TYR A 197 31.61 -12.88 -89.95
CA TYR A 197 31.54 -12.29 -88.61
C TYR A 197 31.17 -13.34 -87.55
N ALA A 198 31.89 -13.35 -86.43
CA ALA A 198 31.58 -14.19 -85.27
C ALA A 198 30.26 -13.77 -84.59
N GLN A 199 29.51 -14.72 -84.02
CA GLN A 199 28.32 -14.43 -83.20
C GLN A 199 28.40 -15.07 -81.81
N TRP A 200 27.62 -14.57 -80.83
CA TRP A 200 27.85 -14.78 -79.38
C TRP A 200 26.56 -14.97 -78.54
N THR A 201 26.57 -15.77 -77.45
CA THR A 201 25.45 -16.01 -76.48
C THR A 201 25.85 -15.91 -74.98
N THR A 202 24.97 -15.52 -74.02
CA THR A 202 25.27 -15.18 -72.57
C THR A 202 25.08 -16.30 -71.52
N THR A 203 25.64 -16.16 -70.29
CA THR A 203 25.52 -17.10 -69.12
C THR A 203 24.43 -16.74 -68.08
N PRO A 204 23.64 -17.69 -67.50
CA PRO A 204 22.65 -17.43 -66.43
C PRO A 204 23.25 -17.26 -64.99
N ILE A 205 22.60 -16.48 -64.10
CA ILE A 205 23.05 -16.15 -62.72
C ILE A 205 21.88 -16.28 -61.71
N HIS A 206 22.15 -16.85 -60.53
CA HIS A 206 21.26 -16.81 -59.34
C HIS A 206 21.57 -15.59 -58.46
N THR A 207 20.53 -14.90 -57.97
CA THR A 207 20.66 -13.80 -57.00
C THR A 207 20.15 -14.22 -55.62
N ILE A 208 21.03 -14.24 -54.62
CA ILE A 208 20.67 -14.38 -53.20
C ILE A 208 20.43 -13.00 -52.61
N ILE A 209 19.32 -12.82 -51.89
CA ILE A 209 18.98 -11.60 -51.16
C ILE A 209 18.92 -11.94 -49.66
N PHE A 210 19.92 -11.49 -48.91
CA PHE A 210 19.95 -11.59 -47.46
C PHE A 210 19.09 -10.48 -46.85
N ARG A 211 18.20 -10.83 -45.92
CA ARG A 211 17.31 -9.91 -45.21
C ARG A 211 17.59 -9.99 -43.72
N SER A 212 17.73 -8.85 -43.06
CA SER A 212 18.08 -8.83 -41.63
C SER A 212 17.00 -9.30 -40.68
N ASN A 213 15.74 -9.36 -41.12
CA ASN A 213 14.62 -9.84 -40.28
C ASN A 213 14.63 -9.18 -38.89
N ASP A 214 14.49 -7.84 -38.88
CA ASP A 214 14.58 -6.95 -37.71
C ASP A 214 16.00 -6.57 -37.23
N GLY A 215 17.07 -6.94 -37.94
CA GLY A 215 18.43 -6.44 -37.70
C GLY A 215 18.77 -5.09 -38.37
N THR A 216 19.96 -4.55 -38.07
CA THR A 216 20.44 -3.18 -38.35
C THR A 216 20.46 -2.73 -39.81
N SER A 217 20.67 -3.62 -40.79
CA SER A 217 20.68 -3.31 -42.23
C SER A 217 19.68 -4.17 -42.98
N LYS A 218 18.74 -3.60 -43.75
CA LYS A 218 17.56 -4.36 -44.21
C LYS A 218 17.82 -5.41 -45.29
N THR A 219 18.82 -5.21 -46.16
CA THR A 219 19.06 -6.09 -47.32
C THR A 219 20.51 -6.04 -47.81
N GLU A 220 21.09 -7.21 -48.13
CA GLU A 220 22.35 -7.39 -48.88
C GLU A 220 22.14 -8.43 -50.00
N THR A 221 23.00 -8.46 -51.02
CA THR A 221 22.88 -9.42 -52.14
C THR A 221 24.18 -10.10 -52.51
N GLN A 222 24.08 -11.33 -53.03
CA GLN A 222 25.20 -12.11 -53.57
C GLN A 222 24.77 -12.76 -54.90
N GLN A 223 25.65 -12.69 -55.90
CA GLN A 223 25.41 -13.26 -57.23
C GLN A 223 26.22 -14.55 -57.38
N ILE A 224 25.57 -15.63 -57.80
CA ILE A 224 26.18 -16.96 -57.92
C ILE A 224 25.88 -17.52 -59.32
N PRO A 225 26.90 -17.83 -60.15
CA PRO A 225 26.69 -18.43 -61.46
C PRO A 225 25.95 -19.78 -61.38
N GLU A 226 25.13 -20.09 -62.38
CA GLU A 226 24.38 -21.35 -62.47
C GLU A 226 25.32 -22.57 -62.37
N ASN A 227 24.86 -23.64 -61.69
CA ASN A 227 25.60 -24.90 -61.50
C ASN A 227 26.93 -24.75 -60.76
N THR A 228 27.11 -23.68 -59.96
CA THR A 228 28.26 -23.50 -59.09
C THR A 228 27.88 -23.58 -57.61
N THR A 229 28.83 -23.98 -56.79
CA THR A 229 28.72 -23.98 -55.32
C THR A 229 29.64 -22.90 -54.77
N VAL A 230 29.09 -21.97 -54.00
CA VAL A 230 29.82 -20.85 -53.39
C VAL A 230 29.37 -20.70 -51.93
N ALA A 231 30.29 -20.36 -51.03
CA ALA A 231 29.95 -19.99 -49.65
C ALA A 231 29.08 -18.73 -49.63
N LEU A 232 28.00 -18.76 -48.86
CA LEU A 232 27.20 -17.55 -48.60
C LEU A 232 28.08 -16.49 -47.93
N ASN A 233 27.80 -15.21 -48.19
CA ASN A 233 28.48 -14.13 -47.47
C ASN A 233 28.24 -14.26 -45.96
N ALA A 234 29.29 -14.01 -45.17
CA ALA A 234 29.18 -13.98 -43.71
C ALA A 234 28.19 -12.91 -43.25
N ASN A 235 27.39 -13.21 -42.23
CA ASN A 235 26.42 -12.27 -41.70
C ASN A 235 27.09 -11.00 -41.15
N THR A 236 26.66 -9.85 -41.65
CA THR A 236 27.06 -8.51 -41.19
C THR A 236 25.96 -7.81 -40.40
N PHE A 237 24.74 -8.38 -40.35
CA PHE A 237 23.63 -7.81 -39.61
C PHE A 237 23.85 -7.95 -38.11
N ALA A 238 23.35 -6.98 -37.36
CA ALA A 238 23.31 -7.03 -35.90
C ALA A 238 21.87 -6.80 -35.43
N ARG A 239 21.49 -7.40 -34.29
CA ARG A 239 20.23 -7.12 -33.61
C ARG A 239 20.51 -7.02 -32.12
N THR A 240 20.40 -5.83 -31.55
CA THR A 240 20.76 -5.56 -30.15
C THR A 240 20.01 -6.49 -29.20
N GLY A 241 20.76 -7.22 -28.35
CA GLY A 241 20.19 -8.16 -27.39
C GLY A 241 19.84 -9.54 -27.97
N TYR A 242 20.19 -9.82 -29.23
CA TYR A 242 19.98 -11.11 -29.88
C TYR A 242 21.28 -11.64 -30.50
N SER A 243 21.38 -12.97 -30.59
CA SER A 243 22.43 -13.69 -31.30
C SER A 243 21.91 -14.19 -32.64
N PHE A 244 22.75 -14.14 -33.67
CA PHE A 244 22.43 -14.65 -35.00
C PHE A 244 22.54 -16.18 -35.02
N ASP A 245 21.48 -16.86 -35.45
CA ASP A 245 21.43 -18.32 -35.49
C ASP A 245 21.74 -18.90 -36.88
N GLY A 246 21.44 -18.14 -37.94
CA GLY A 246 21.56 -18.58 -39.33
C GLY A 246 20.48 -17.99 -40.24
N TRP A 247 20.32 -18.56 -41.42
CA TRP A 247 19.43 -18.08 -42.47
C TRP A 247 18.28 -19.06 -42.73
N ALA A 248 17.06 -18.53 -42.90
CA ALA A 248 15.87 -19.29 -43.31
C ALA A 248 15.34 -18.79 -44.67
N THR A 249 14.64 -19.62 -45.44
CA THR A 249 14.07 -19.18 -46.73
C THR A 249 12.81 -18.33 -46.59
N THR A 250 12.25 -18.24 -45.38
CA THR A 250 11.10 -17.39 -45.04
C THR A 250 11.33 -16.64 -43.73
N ALA A 251 10.68 -15.49 -43.54
CA ALA A 251 10.88 -14.65 -42.36
C ALA A 251 10.56 -15.37 -41.02
N ALA A 252 9.58 -16.27 -41.03
CA ALA A 252 9.15 -17.06 -39.87
C ALA A 252 9.62 -18.53 -39.93
N GLY A 253 10.54 -18.85 -40.82
CA GLY A 253 11.08 -20.21 -40.99
C GLY A 253 12.13 -20.56 -39.95
N THR A 254 12.47 -21.84 -39.84
CA THR A 254 13.62 -22.30 -39.06
C THR A 254 14.92 -22.11 -39.84
N VAL A 255 16.05 -22.07 -39.13
CA VAL A 255 17.37 -22.00 -39.79
C VAL A 255 17.57 -23.18 -40.73
N GLU A 256 17.86 -22.87 -42.00
CA GLU A 256 18.15 -23.82 -43.08
C GLU A 256 19.61 -23.77 -43.51
N TYR A 257 20.26 -22.61 -43.36
CA TYR A 257 21.67 -22.42 -43.68
C TYR A 257 22.39 -21.75 -42.51
N ALA A 258 23.50 -22.33 -42.04
CA ALA A 258 24.39 -21.73 -41.07
C ALA A 258 25.13 -20.50 -41.68
N ASP A 259 25.78 -19.72 -40.83
CA ASP A 259 26.59 -18.60 -41.30
C ASP A 259 27.71 -19.08 -42.23
N SER A 260 27.90 -18.38 -43.36
CA SER A 260 28.88 -18.73 -44.39
C SER A 260 28.78 -20.15 -44.97
N GLU A 261 27.63 -20.83 -44.84
CA GLU A 261 27.42 -22.17 -45.39
C GLU A 261 27.47 -22.15 -46.93
N ASN A 262 27.89 -23.27 -47.53
CA ASN A 262 27.93 -23.42 -48.99
C ASN A 262 26.51 -23.51 -49.58
N TYR A 263 26.23 -22.68 -50.58
CA TYR A 263 25.01 -22.72 -51.38
C TYR A 263 25.30 -23.19 -52.81
N THR A 264 24.50 -24.14 -53.31
CA THR A 264 24.61 -24.64 -54.69
C THR A 264 23.49 -24.07 -55.54
N ALA A 265 23.84 -23.29 -56.56
CA ALA A 265 22.88 -22.76 -57.53
C ALA A 265 22.45 -23.85 -58.51
N GLY A 266 21.18 -24.26 -58.44
CA GLY A 266 20.58 -25.22 -59.38
C GLY A 266 20.44 -24.66 -60.81
N ALA A 267 19.78 -25.43 -61.69
CA ALA A 267 19.59 -25.01 -63.07
C ALA A 267 18.53 -23.90 -63.22
N GLY A 268 18.79 -22.91 -64.08
CA GLY A 268 17.90 -21.78 -64.39
C GLY A 268 18.32 -20.42 -63.80
N LEU A 269 17.43 -19.42 -63.88
CA LEU A 269 17.56 -18.14 -63.17
C LEU A 269 16.68 -18.20 -61.91
N ALA A 270 17.22 -17.87 -60.75
CA ALA A 270 16.46 -17.81 -59.50
C ALA A 270 16.83 -16.59 -58.66
N THR A 271 15.82 -16.04 -57.97
CA THR A 271 16.02 -15.11 -56.84
C THR A 271 15.63 -15.82 -55.56
N VAL A 272 16.59 -15.99 -54.65
CA VAL A 272 16.37 -16.67 -53.35
C VAL A 272 16.50 -15.65 -52.24
N ASN A 273 15.57 -15.72 -51.29
CA ASN A 273 15.54 -14.80 -50.16
C ASN A 273 15.93 -15.57 -48.89
N LEU A 274 16.94 -15.07 -48.20
CA LEU A 274 17.44 -15.64 -46.96
C LEU A 274 17.22 -14.63 -45.83
N TYR A 275 16.44 -15.01 -44.81
CA TYR A 275 16.07 -14.17 -43.68
C TYR A 275 16.87 -14.59 -42.45
N ALA A 276 17.57 -13.65 -41.83
CA ALA A 276 18.31 -13.89 -40.60
C ALA A 276 17.36 -14.38 -39.49
N GLN A 277 17.78 -15.39 -38.75
CA GLN A 277 17.08 -15.86 -37.55
C GLN A 277 17.88 -15.47 -36.32
N TRP A 278 17.17 -15.08 -35.28
CA TRP A 278 17.73 -14.46 -34.10
C TRP A 278 17.19 -15.10 -32.82
N THR A 279 18.09 -15.49 -31.93
CA THR A 279 17.74 -15.94 -30.58
C THR A 279 18.00 -14.81 -29.59
N ALA A 280 17.00 -14.47 -28.78
CA ALA A 280 17.17 -13.46 -27.74
C ALA A 280 18.21 -13.91 -26.71
N ASN A 281 19.14 -13.04 -26.37
CA ASN A 281 20.18 -13.32 -25.39
C ASN A 281 19.55 -13.41 -23.99
N THR A 282 20.19 -14.20 -23.13
CA THR A 282 19.83 -14.32 -21.72
C THR A 282 20.91 -13.68 -20.84
N TYR A 283 20.48 -13.08 -19.74
CA TYR A 283 21.33 -12.35 -18.81
C TYR A 283 20.97 -12.69 -17.37
N ILE A 284 21.97 -12.66 -16.48
CA ILE A 284 21.79 -12.93 -15.06
C ILE A 284 21.36 -11.64 -14.35
N ILE A 285 20.25 -11.74 -13.63
CA ILE A 285 19.79 -10.74 -12.68
C ILE A 285 20.28 -11.15 -11.31
N THR A 286 20.97 -10.26 -10.60
CA THR A 286 21.27 -10.43 -9.18
C THR A 286 20.30 -9.57 -8.36
N PHE A 287 19.71 -10.11 -7.31
CA PHE A 287 18.80 -9.35 -6.45
C PHE A 287 19.51 -8.96 -5.15
N ASN A 288 19.47 -7.67 -4.83
CA ASN A 288 19.98 -7.12 -3.59
C ASN A 288 18.80 -6.67 -2.73
N ALA A 289 18.65 -7.25 -1.53
CA ALA A 289 17.57 -6.89 -0.61
C ALA A 289 17.72 -5.46 -0.02
N ASN A 290 18.85 -4.78 -0.26
CA ASN A 290 19.07 -3.36 0.01
C ASN A 290 18.66 -2.94 1.43
N GLY A 291 19.32 -3.55 2.42
CA GLY A 291 19.01 -3.39 3.84
C GLY A 291 17.87 -4.25 4.38
N GLY A 292 17.21 -5.05 3.53
CA GLY A 292 16.31 -6.14 3.93
C GLY A 292 17.00 -7.50 4.01
N THR A 293 16.23 -8.55 4.25
CA THR A 293 16.66 -9.96 4.30
C THR A 293 15.70 -10.86 3.52
N GLY A 294 16.19 -11.98 3.00
CA GLY A 294 15.42 -12.92 2.16
C GLY A 294 15.25 -12.47 0.71
N GLY A 295 14.25 -13.02 0.02
CA GLY A 295 14.02 -12.84 -1.42
C GLY A 295 14.86 -13.77 -2.31
N PRO A 296 14.69 -13.71 -3.65
CA PRO A 296 15.54 -14.43 -4.60
C PRO A 296 16.99 -13.92 -4.53
N SER A 297 17.95 -14.78 -4.91
CA SER A 297 19.35 -14.38 -5.08
C SER A 297 19.68 -13.98 -6.51
N THR A 298 19.29 -14.83 -7.48
CA THR A 298 19.57 -14.64 -8.91
C THR A 298 18.47 -15.22 -9.76
N GLU A 299 18.21 -14.64 -10.92
CA GLU A 299 17.34 -15.21 -11.97
C GLU A 299 17.95 -14.98 -13.36
N THR A 300 17.44 -15.70 -14.37
CA THR A 300 17.83 -15.49 -15.77
C THR A 300 16.71 -14.80 -16.53
N ALA A 301 16.99 -13.64 -17.12
CA ALA A 301 16.04 -12.92 -17.97
C ALA A 301 16.43 -12.98 -19.45
N THR A 302 15.42 -13.09 -20.30
CA THR A 302 15.56 -13.04 -21.76
C THR A 302 15.33 -11.61 -22.24
N TYR A 303 16.22 -11.10 -23.09
CA TYR A 303 16.10 -9.76 -23.67
C TYR A 303 14.76 -9.57 -24.40
N ASP A 304 14.15 -8.40 -24.20
CA ASP A 304 12.83 -7.98 -24.69
C ASP A 304 11.65 -8.87 -24.23
N ALA A 305 11.85 -9.72 -23.23
CA ALA A 305 10.80 -10.53 -22.61
C ALA A 305 10.39 -9.99 -21.24
N ALA A 306 9.19 -10.36 -20.80
CA ALA A 306 8.72 -10.09 -19.44
C ALA A 306 9.68 -10.73 -18.41
N MET A 307 9.79 -10.09 -17.25
CA MET A 307 10.66 -10.58 -16.18
C MET A 307 10.24 -11.98 -15.71
N PRO A 308 11.19 -12.88 -15.41
CA PRO A 308 10.88 -14.21 -14.93
C PRO A 308 10.10 -14.16 -13.61
N ALA A 309 9.19 -15.10 -13.40
CA ALA A 309 8.39 -15.16 -12.18
C ALA A 309 9.27 -15.47 -10.96
N ILE A 310 9.11 -14.68 -9.91
CA ILE A 310 9.76 -14.88 -8.60
C ILE A 310 8.69 -15.01 -7.51
N SER A 311 8.93 -15.83 -6.49
CA SER A 311 7.89 -16.24 -5.54
C SER A 311 8.05 -15.67 -4.12
N THR A 312 9.19 -15.06 -3.79
CA THR A 312 9.46 -14.54 -2.45
C THR A 312 9.90 -13.08 -2.51
N ALA A 313 9.18 -12.21 -1.79
CA ALA A 313 9.63 -10.84 -1.57
C ALA A 313 10.64 -10.83 -0.41
N PRO A 314 11.65 -9.96 -0.46
CA PRO A 314 12.49 -9.72 0.71
C PRO A 314 11.64 -9.02 1.79
N THR A 315 12.11 -9.06 3.03
CA THR A 315 11.48 -8.35 4.16
C THR A 315 12.45 -7.37 4.80
N ARG A 316 11.93 -6.26 5.33
CA ARG A 316 12.71 -5.27 6.08
C ARG A 316 11.84 -4.72 7.22
N THR A 317 12.27 -4.94 8.46
CA THR A 317 11.52 -4.56 9.66
C THR A 317 11.15 -3.08 9.64
N GLY A 318 9.84 -2.77 9.73
CA GLY A 318 9.31 -1.40 9.75
C GLY A 318 9.15 -0.73 8.38
N TYR A 319 9.33 -1.47 7.29
CA TYR A 319 9.17 -0.98 5.92
C TYR A 319 8.28 -1.91 5.09
N THR A 320 7.61 -1.35 4.09
CA THR A 320 6.87 -2.08 3.06
C THR A 320 7.71 -2.17 1.80
N PHE A 321 7.85 -3.39 1.25
CA PHE A 321 8.52 -3.62 -0.03
C PHE A 321 7.72 -2.99 -1.18
N THR A 322 8.39 -2.18 -2.02
CA THR A 322 7.75 -1.49 -3.15
C THR A 322 8.06 -2.11 -4.50
N GLY A 323 9.09 -2.97 -4.58
CA GLY A 323 9.54 -3.60 -5.82
C GLY A 323 11.06 -3.68 -5.95
N TYR A 324 11.52 -4.19 -7.09
CA TYR A 324 12.93 -4.22 -7.47
C TYR A 324 13.22 -3.23 -8.60
N TYR A 325 14.29 -2.46 -8.41
CA TYR A 325 14.69 -1.35 -9.27
C TYR A 325 16.14 -1.51 -9.72
N ASP A 326 16.54 -0.86 -10.81
CA ASP A 326 17.93 -0.93 -11.29
C ASP A 326 18.91 0.04 -10.59
N ALA A 327 18.50 0.64 -9.47
CA ALA A 327 19.34 1.47 -8.61
C ALA A 327 18.96 1.31 -7.13
N GLU A 328 19.91 1.54 -6.21
CA GLU A 328 19.71 1.47 -4.75
C GLU A 328 18.62 2.43 -4.25
N THR A 329 18.46 3.58 -4.90
CA THR A 329 17.42 4.58 -4.63
C THR A 329 16.86 5.12 -5.95
N GLY A 330 15.53 5.08 -6.14
CA GLY A 330 14.89 5.51 -7.40
C GLY A 330 15.11 4.54 -8.57
N GLY A 331 15.37 5.04 -9.77
CA GLY A 331 15.60 4.19 -10.95
C GLY A 331 14.33 3.62 -11.57
N THR A 332 14.51 2.66 -12.48
CA THR A 332 13.42 2.01 -13.22
C THR A 332 12.96 0.75 -12.50
N GLN A 333 11.64 0.62 -12.29
CA GLN A 333 11.05 -0.56 -11.67
C GLN A 333 10.98 -1.71 -12.68
N TYR A 334 11.51 -2.88 -12.30
CA TYR A 334 11.41 -4.12 -13.08
C TYR A 334 10.46 -5.14 -12.43
N TYR A 335 10.33 -5.13 -11.11
CA TYR A 335 9.30 -5.88 -10.39
C TYR A 335 8.47 -4.96 -9.50
N THR A 336 7.15 -5.17 -9.48
CA THR A 336 6.24 -4.49 -8.56
C THR A 336 6.36 -5.03 -7.12
N SER A 337 5.68 -4.39 -6.17
CA SER A 337 5.55 -4.90 -4.79
C SER A 337 4.88 -6.28 -4.73
N ALA A 338 4.07 -6.63 -5.73
CA ALA A 338 3.44 -7.94 -5.88
C ALA A 338 4.29 -8.95 -6.67
N LEU A 339 5.57 -8.64 -6.93
CA LEU A 339 6.53 -9.47 -7.68
C LEU A 339 6.13 -9.75 -9.14
N ALA A 340 5.21 -8.96 -9.69
CA ALA A 340 4.88 -9.02 -11.12
C ALA A 340 5.90 -8.23 -11.94
N SER A 341 6.13 -8.66 -13.19
CA SER A 341 6.94 -7.92 -14.16
C SER A 341 6.33 -6.54 -14.39
N ALA A 342 7.09 -5.49 -14.08
CA ALA A 342 6.72 -4.10 -14.33
C ALA A 342 7.23 -3.60 -15.69
N LYS A 343 8.28 -4.23 -16.23
CA LYS A 343 8.95 -3.88 -17.48
C LYS A 343 9.64 -5.11 -18.07
N ASN A 344 9.73 -5.21 -19.39
CA ASN A 344 10.56 -6.23 -20.05
C ASN A 344 12.06 -5.98 -19.80
N TRP A 345 12.86 -7.04 -19.85
CA TRP A 345 14.31 -6.92 -19.72
C TRP A 345 14.93 -6.28 -20.95
N ASP A 346 15.56 -5.12 -20.78
CA ASP A 346 16.12 -4.31 -21.87
C ASP A 346 17.63 -4.06 -21.71
N LYS A 347 18.28 -4.71 -20.74
CA LYS A 347 19.74 -4.57 -20.54
C LYS A 347 20.49 -5.62 -21.35
N THR A 348 21.60 -5.21 -21.96
CA THR A 348 22.45 -6.07 -22.81
C THR A 348 23.63 -6.69 -22.04
N SER A 349 23.54 -6.75 -20.72
CA SER A 349 24.52 -7.34 -19.81
C SER A 349 23.82 -7.79 -18.52
N ASP A 350 24.50 -8.61 -17.73
CA ASP A 350 24.09 -8.92 -16.36
C ASP A 350 23.96 -7.63 -15.54
N ALA A 351 23.00 -7.59 -14.61
CA ALA A 351 22.83 -6.44 -13.72
C ALA A 351 22.23 -6.83 -12.36
N THR A 352 22.38 -5.93 -11.39
CA THR A 352 21.77 -6.05 -10.08
C THR A 352 20.50 -5.22 -9.99
N LEU A 353 19.42 -5.81 -9.47
CA LEU A 353 18.23 -5.08 -9.06
C LEU A 353 18.16 -4.98 -7.53
N TYR A 354 17.77 -3.82 -7.03
CA TYR A 354 17.76 -3.46 -5.63
C TYR A 354 16.32 -3.33 -5.13
N ALA A 355 16.01 -4.00 -4.02
CA ALA A 355 14.74 -3.85 -3.34
C ALA A 355 14.58 -2.40 -2.86
N GLN A 356 13.39 -1.84 -3.02
CA GLN A 356 13.06 -0.54 -2.45
C GLN A 356 11.92 -0.65 -1.45
N TRP A 357 11.87 0.34 -0.57
CA TRP A 357 11.19 0.26 0.70
C TRP A 357 10.49 1.59 1.01
N THR A 358 9.23 1.52 1.42
CA THR A 358 8.51 2.66 2.00
C THR A 358 8.42 2.46 3.51
N ALA A 359 8.91 3.41 4.30
CA ALA A 359 8.82 3.34 5.75
C ALA A 359 7.35 3.37 6.22
N ILE A 360 7.00 2.53 7.19
CA ILE A 360 5.65 2.43 7.73
C ILE A 360 5.42 3.55 8.76
N GLY A 361 4.29 4.25 8.64
CA GLY A 361 3.81 5.19 9.65
C GLY A 361 2.98 4.48 10.72
N TYR A 362 3.23 4.78 11.99
CA TYR A 362 2.52 4.25 13.14
C TYR A 362 1.88 5.38 13.94
N THR A 363 0.68 5.12 14.46
CA THR A 363 -0.02 6.04 15.36
C THR A 363 0.50 5.88 16.78
N ILE A 364 0.96 6.99 17.36
CA ILE A 364 1.24 7.14 18.78
C ILE A 364 -0.03 7.68 19.42
N THR A 365 -0.48 7.04 20.50
CA THR A 365 -1.56 7.56 21.35
C THR A 365 -0.94 8.10 22.64
N PHE A 366 -1.39 9.27 23.09
CA PHE A 366 -0.92 9.86 24.34
C PHE A 366 -1.99 9.73 25.41
N ASN A 367 -1.60 9.16 26.55
CA ASN A 367 -2.47 9.02 27.72
C ASN A 367 -1.96 9.97 28.82
N ALA A 368 -2.80 10.89 29.27
CA ALA A 368 -2.46 11.84 30.32
C ALA A 368 -2.28 11.19 31.72
N ASN A 369 -2.63 9.91 31.88
CA ASN A 369 -2.32 9.07 33.03
C ASN A 369 -2.67 9.73 34.37
N GLY A 370 -3.96 10.04 34.56
CA GLY A 370 -4.47 10.78 35.72
C GLY A 370 -4.39 12.31 35.63
N GLY A 371 -3.73 12.85 34.60
CA GLY A 371 -3.79 14.27 34.26
C GLY A 371 -4.91 14.62 33.27
N THR A 372 -4.99 15.89 32.90
CA THR A 372 -5.94 16.44 31.92
C THR A 372 -5.22 17.22 30.83
N GLY A 373 -5.84 17.33 29.64
CA GLY A 373 -5.24 17.97 28.46
C GLY A 373 -4.12 17.13 27.83
N GLY A 374 -3.22 17.78 27.10
CA GLY A 374 -2.15 17.10 26.37
C GLY A 374 -2.47 16.81 24.90
N PRO A 375 -1.46 16.39 24.11
CA PRO A 375 -1.68 15.76 22.82
C PRO A 375 -2.57 14.51 22.96
N SER A 376 -3.33 14.18 21.91
CA SER A 376 -4.13 12.94 21.84
C SER A 376 -3.42 11.87 21.01
N THR A 377 -2.99 12.22 19.80
CA THR A 377 -2.26 11.33 18.90
C THR A 377 -1.18 12.05 18.11
N ALA A 378 -0.21 11.30 17.58
CA ALA A 378 0.72 11.75 16.56
C ALA A 378 1.06 10.59 15.62
N THR A 379 1.50 10.88 14.40
CA THR A 379 1.98 9.86 13.46
C THR A 379 3.49 9.91 13.40
N ALA A 380 4.14 8.78 13.70
CA ALA A 380 5.58 8.63 13.62
C ALA A 380 5.96 7.59 12.56
N THR A 381 7.00 7.88 11.79
CA THR A 381 7.54 6.96 10.77
C THR A 381 8.65 6.13 11.38
N TYR A 382 8.65 4.81 11.15
CA TYR A 382 9.69 3.92 11.67
C TYR A 382 11.10 4.36 11.30
N GLY A 383 11.98 4.45 12.30
CA GLY A 383 13.37 4.87 12.17
C GLY A 383 13.57 6.38 11.98
N ALA A 384 12.50 7.18 11.82
CA ALA A 384 12.58 8.63 11.71
C ALA A 384 12.52 9.32 13.08
N ALA A 385 12.97 10.57 13.15
CA ALA A 385 12.86 11.40 14.35
C ALA A 385 11.39 11.51 14.81
N MET A 386 11.18 11.49 16.13
CA MET A 386 9.85 11.61 16.71
C MET A 386 9.18 12.93 16.27
N PRO A 387 7.88 12.91 15.91
CA PRO A 387 7.16 14.10 15.51
C PRO A 387 7.00 15.07 16.69
N THR A 388 6.80 16.35 16.42
CA THR A 388 6.35 17.29 17.46
C THR A 388 4.86 17.04 17.74
N PRO A 389 4.45 16.65 18.96
CA PRO A 389 3.05 16.43 19.28
C PRO A 389 2.28 17.76 19.25
N GLY A 390 1.05 17.75 18.74
CA GLY A 390 0.19 18.93 18.76
C GLY A 390 -0.38 19.19 20.16
N GLY A 391 -0.38 20.44 20.61
CA GLY A 391 -0.97 20.85 21.89
C GLY A 391 0.07 21.25 22.94
N SER A 392 -0.40 21.51 24.17
CA SER A 392 0.45 21.81 25.34
C SER A 392 0.71 20.56 26.16
N ALA A 393 1.69 20.62 27.07
CA ALA A 393 1.89 19.55 28.05
C ALA A 393 0.60 19.34 28.90
N PRO A 394 0.29 18.10 29.29
CA PRO A 394 -0.83 17.83 30.18
C PRO A 394 -0.58 18.42 31.58
N THR A 395 -1.64 18.60 32.35
CA THR A 395 -1.58 19.10 33.73
C THR A 395 -2.20 18.12 34.72
N ARG A 396 -1.67 18.04 35.94
CA ARG A 396 -2.24 17.26 37.04
C ARG A 396 -2.02 18.01 38.36
N THR A 397 -3.11 18.38 39.04
CA THR A 397 -3.06 19.19 40.28
C THR A 397 -2.17 18.51 41.33
N GLY A 398 -1.20 19.25 41.86
CA GLY A 398 -0.26 18.75 42.88
C GLY A 398 0.92 17.95 42.33
N TYR A 399 1.08 17.86 41.01
CA TYR A 399 2.16 17.11 40.36
C TYR A 399 2.86 17.93 39.27
N ILE A 400 4.12 17.59 39.00
CA ILE A 400 4.94 18.10 37.89
C ILE A 400 4.97 17.04 36.79
N PHE A 401 4.61 17.43 35.57
CA PHE A 401 4.75 16.57 34.39
C PHE A 401 6.25 16.36 34.08
N THR A 402 6.69 15.11 33.97
CA THR A 402 8.11 14.78 33.68
C THR A 402 8.34 14.37 32.23
N GLY A 403 7.29 13.93 31.52
CA GLY A 403 7.37 13.49 30.14
C GLY A 403 6.41 12.36 29.80
N TYR A 404 6.48 11.88 28.55
CA TYR A 404 5.75 10.70 28.08
C TYR A 404 6.67 9.50 27.92
N TYR A 405 6.22 8.36 28.45
CA TYR A 405 6.97 7.11 28.55
C TYR A 405 6.17 5.97 27.92
N ASP A 406 6.84 4.89 27.53
CA ASP A 406 6.15 3.73 26.93
C ASP A 406 5.53 2.73 27.92
N ALA A 407 5.45 3.12 29.20
CA ALA A 407 4.76 2.38 30.26
C ALA A 407 4.08 3.35 31.24
N GLU A 408 3.00 2.89 31.89
CA GLU A 408 2.24 3.67 32.88
C GLU A 408 3.10 4.13 34.07
N THR A 409 4.10 3.33 34.45
CA THR A 409 5.11 3.66 35.46
C THR A 409 6.50 3.26 34.96
N GLY A 410 7.51 4.13 35.12
CA GLY A 410 8.87 3.90 34.63
C GLY A 410 8.98 3.79 33.09
N GLY A 411 9.72 2.81 32.59
CA GLY A 411 9.89 2.61 31.15
C GLY A 411 10.82 3.63 30.48
N THR A 412 10.77 3.67 29.16
CA THR A 412 11.63 4.52 28.33
C THR A 412 10.95 5.84 28.04
N GLN A 413 11.63 6.95 28.34
CA GLN A 413 11.14 8.28 28.00
C GLN A 413 11.21 8.52 26.48
N TYR A 414 10.09 8.91 25.89
CA TYR A 414 10.00 9.32 24.47
C TYR A 414 9.87 10.83 24.33
N TYR A 415 9.19 11.51 25.25
CA TYR A 415 9.13 12.97 25.30
C TYR A 415 9.45 13.49 26.69
N THR A 416 10.14 14.63 26.76
CA THR A 416 10.40 15.36 28.01
C THR A 416 9.16 16.13 28.48
N ASN A 417 9.27 16.78 29.64
CA ASN A 417 8.25 17.68 30.17
C ASN A 417 7.90 18.86 29.26
N THR A 418 8.78 19.22 28.33
CA THR A 418 8.58 20.28 27.31
C THR A 418 8.08 19.72 25.97
N LEU A 419 7.67 18.46 25.90
CA LEU A 419 7.23 17.77 24.67
C LEU A 419 8.30 17.68 23.57
N SER A 420 9.57 17.78 23.92
CA SER A 420 10.69 17.53 23.00
C SER A 420 11.17 16.08 23.07
N SER A 421 11.67 15.55 21.95
CA SER A 421 12.25 14.21 21.87
C SER A 421 13.58 14.22 21.14
N ALA A 422 14.56 13.46 21.64
CA ALA A 422 15.82 13.17 20.96
C ALA A 422 15.83 11.75 20.36
N LYS A 423 14.70 11.04 20.39
CA LYS A 423 14.57 9.67 19.89
C LYS A 423 14.06 9.64 18.46
N ASN A 424 14.32 8.51 17.82
CA ASN A 424 13.60 8.07 16.63
C ASN A 424 12.53 7.05 17.03
N TRP A 425 11.47 6.91 16.23
CA TRP A 425 10.48 5.87 16.47
C TRP A 425 11.05 4.50 16.15
N ASP A 426 11.12 3.64 17.15
CA ASP A 426 11.79 2.33 17.11
C ASP A 426 10.83 1.14 17.26
N LYS A 427 9.51 1.38 17.42
CA LYS A 427 8.50 0.33 17.54
C LYS A 427 7.89 -0.04 16.17
N THR A 428 7.62 -1.34 15.98
CA THR A 428 7.06 -1.90 14.74
C THR A 428 5.52 -1.97 14.73
N SER A 429 4.88 -1.24 15.64
CA SER A 429 3.42 -1.11 15.76
C SER A 429 3.09 0.26 16.35
N GLY A 430 1.82 0.67 16.30
CA GLY A 430 1.34 1.77 17.14
C GLY A 430 1.50 1.44 18.63
N ALA A 431 1.68 2.47 19.47
CA ALA A 431 1.76 2.30 20.91
C ALA A 431 1.20 3.52 21.65
N THR A 432 0.81 3.28 22.90
CA THR A 432 0.41 4.34 23.83
C THR A 432 1.61 4.80 24.64
N LEU A 433 1.82 6.11 24.71
CA LEU A 433 2.76 6.73 25.64
C LEU A 433 1.99 7.38 26.79
N TYR A 434 2.47 7.18 28.00
CA TYR A 434 1.82 7.56 29.24
C TYR A 434 2.57 8.71 29.89
N ALA A 435 1.84 9.76 30.28
CA ALA A 435 2.40 10.85 31.03
C ALA A 435 2.89 10.36 32.39
N GLN A 436 4.06 10.82 32.82
CA GLN A 436 4.56 10.58 34.17
C GLN A 436 4.69 11.88 34.95
N TRP A 437 4.62 11.71 36.25
CA TRP A 437 4.34 12.77 37.20
C TRP A 437 5.24 12.63 38.43
N THR A 438 5.81 13.73 38.89
CA THR A 438 6.47 13.82 40.20
C THR A 438 5.58 14.63 41.12
N ALA A 439 5.20 14.07 42.27
CA ALA A 439 4.39 14.78 43.25
C ALA A 439 5.13 16.00 43.81
N ASN A 440 4.43 17.12 43.97
CA ASN A 440 4.96 18.30 44.65
C ASN A 440 5.12 18.03 46.15
N THR A 441 6.03 18.75 46.77
CA THR A 441 6.23 18.72 48.21
C THR A 441 5.97 20.09 48.83
N TYR A 442 5.45 20.10 50.06
CA TYR A 442 5.05 21.31 50.77
C TYR A 442 5.47 21.27 52.23
N ASN A 443 5.83 22.42 52.79
CA ASN A 443 6.21 22.53 54.19
C ASN A 443 4.96 22.51 55.10
N VAL A 444 5.00 21.72 56.16
CA VAL A 444 3.96 21.60 57.18
C VAL A 444 4.56 21.93 58.53
N THR A 445 3.91 22.86 59.21
CA THR A 445 4.36 23.39 60.51
C THR A 445 3.32 23.09 61.58
N PHE A 446 3.70 23.12 62.85
CA PHE A 446 2.85 22.68 63.96
C PHE A 446 2.70 23.73 65.07
N ASN A 447 1.48 23.89 65.56
CA ASN A 447 1.14 24.72 66.71
C ASN A 447 0.52 23.85 67.81
N ALA A 448 1.10 23.87 69.02
CA ALA A 448 0.60 23.10 70.16
C ALA A 448 -0.75 23.60 70.72
N ASN A 449 -1.24 24.76 70.25
CA ASN A 449 -2.59 25.28 70.49
C ASN A 449 -3.00 25.24 71.98
N GLY A 450 -2.26 25.99 72.80
CA GLY A 450 -2.43 26.03 74.26
C GLY A 450 -1.70 24.91 75.02
N GLY A 451 -1.11 23.94 74.32
CA GLY A 451 -0.13 23.00 74.88
C GLY A 451 1.31 23.51 74.83
N THR A 452 2.25 22.63 75.19
CA THR A 452 3.70 22.88 75.16
C THR A 452 4.42 21.72 74.48
N GLY A 453 5.62 21.97 73.92
CA GLY A 453 6.37 20.99 73.15
C GLY A 453 5.79 20.77 71.74
N GLY A 454 6.05 19.60 71.16
CA GLY A 454 5.60 19.22 69.82
C GLY A 454 6.75 18.87 68.86
N PRO A 455 6.41 18.43 67.64
CA PRO A 455 7.38 18.02 66.63
C PRO A 455 7.94 19.21 65.83
N ALA A 456 9.06 18.96 65.14
CA ALA A 456 9.60 19.90 64.16
C ALA A 456 8.78 19.92 62.86
N ASP A 457 8.97 20.98 62.07
CA ASP A 457 8.38 21.10 60.73
C ASP A 457 8.79 19.94 59.81
N VAL A 458 7.88 19.53 58.92
CA VAL A 458 8.11 18.45 57.97
C VAL A 458 7.74 18.85 56.56
N THR A 459 8.31 18.11 55.59
CA THR A 459 7.93 18.23 54.19
C THR A 459 6.96 17.12 53.83
N ALA A 460 5.72 17.48 53.50
CA ALA A 460 4.68 16.55 53.07
C ALA A 460 4.68 16.43 51.54
N THR A 461 4.55 15.19 51.05
CA THR A 461 4.41 14.90 49.61
C THR A 461 2.94 14.82 49.25
N TYR A 462 2.51 15.55 48.22
CA TYR A 462 1.12 15.54 47.76
C TYR A 462 0.65 14.12 47.44
N ASP A 463 -0.57 13.80 47.86
CA ASP A 463 -1.26 12.52 47.72
C ASP A 463 -0.56 11.34 48.43
N ALA A 464 0.38 11.61 49.34
CA ALA A 464 1.07 10.61 50.14
C ALA A 464 0.71 10.72 51.62
N ALA A 465 0.89 9.63 52.36
CA ALA A 465 0.75 9.62 53.81
C ALA A 465 1.68 10.65 54.46
N MET A 466 1.21 11.27 55.53
CA MET A 466 1.99 12.25 56.27
C MET A 466 3.28 11.63 56.84
N PRO A 467 4.42 12.34 56.81
CA PRO A 467 5.67 11.86 57.40
C PRO A 467 5.51 11.60 58.90
N ALA A 468 6.19 10.59 59.44
CA ALA A 468 6.20 10.32 60.88
C ALA A 468 6.81 11.52 61.66
N ILE A 469 6.17 11.90 62.76
CA ILE A 469 6.59 13.03 63.61
C ILE A 469 6.70 12.62 65.08
N SER A 470 7.55 13.32 65.85
CA SER A 470 7.76 13.12 67.28
C SER A 470 8.47 14.34 67.90
N PRO A 471 8.26 14.67 69.19
CA PRO A 471 7.31 14.08 70.14
C PRO A 471 5.91 14.72 70.08
N ALA A 472 4.93 14.09 70.74
CA ALA A 472 3.59 14.67 70.89
C ALA A 472 3.64 15.90 71.82
N PRO A 473 2.83 16.93 71.56
CA PRO A 473 2.71 18.05 72.50
C PRO A 473 1.99 17.57 73.79
N THR A 474 2.14 18.32 74.88
CA THR A 474 1.42 18.06 76.13
C THR A 474 0.62 19.29 76.60
N ARG A 475 -0.54 19.06 77.21
CA ARG A 475 -1.38 20.09 77.82
C ARG A 475 -2.00 19.54 79.11
N THR A 476 -1.67 20.13 80.25
CA THR A 476 -2.14 19.65 81.56
C THR A 476 -3.67 19.61 81.63
N GLY A 477 -4.23 18.46 82.02
CA GLY A 477 -5.69 18.25 82.12
C GLY A 477 -6.36 17.83 80.82
N TYR A 478 -5.60 17.67 79.73
CA TYR A 478 -6.13 17.30 78.42
C TYR A 478 -5.35 16.15 77.79
N THR A 479 -6.03 15.38 76.96
CA THR A 479 -5.46 14.33 76.11
C THR A 479 -5.30 14.87 74.69
N PHE A 480 -4.12 14.70 74.10
CA PHE A 480 -3.86 15.08 72.71
C PHE A 480 -4.64 14.17 71.75
N THR A 481 -5.36 14.75 70.78
CA THR A 481 -6.26 14.02 69.88
C THR A 481 -5.77 13.96 68.42
N GLY A 482 -4.76 14.78 68.09
CA GLY A 482 -4.19 14.87 66.75
C GLY A 482 -3.86 16.30 66.32
N TYR A 483 -3.34 16.42 65.09
CA TYR A 483 -3.13 17.71 64.42
C TYR A 483 -4.11 17.92 63.28
N PHE A 484 -4.66 19.14 63.21
CA PHE A 484 -5.74 19.54 62.32
C PHE A 484 -5.39 20.81 61.54
N ASP A 485 -6.03 21.05 60.40
CA ASP A 485 -5.81 22.28 59.61
C ASP A 485 -6.51 23.53 60.15
N ALA A 486 -7.15 23.44 61.33
CA ALA A 486 -7.79 24.56 62.03
C ALA A 486 -7.60 24.45 63.55
N GLU A 487 -7.67 25.58 64.27
CA GLU A 487 -7.54 25.65 65.74
C GLU A 487 -8.62 24.85 66.48
N THR A 488 -9.83 24.78 65.93
CA THR A 488 -10.96 23.99 66.45
C THR A 488 -11.66 23.29 65.28
N GLY A 489 -11.87 21.97 65.36
CA GLY A 489 -12.45 21.18 64.28
C GLY A 489 -11.51 21.05 63.06
N GLY A 490 -12.06 21.10 61.84
CA GLY A 490 -11.26 20.98 60.62
C GLY A 490 -10.86 19.54 60.27
N THR A 491 -9.95 19.41 59.31
CA THR A 491 -9.49 18.11 58.80
C THR A 491 -8.30 17.61 59.62
N LYS A 492 -8.42 16.40 60.16
CA LYS A 492 -7.33 15.72 60.88
C LYS A 492 -6.29 15.17 59.88
N TYR A 493 -5.01 15.51 60.08
CA TYR A 493 -3.88 14.97 59.31
C TYR A 493 -2.99 14.04 60.12
N TYR A 494 -2.94 14.22 61.44
CA TYR A 494 -2.26 13.30 62.35
C TYR A 494 -3.20 12.81 63.45
N ASN A 495 -3.10 11.52 63.78
CA ASN A 495 -3.77 10.91 64.92
C ASN A 495 -3.09 11.29 66.24
N SER A 496 -3.71 10.91 67.37
CA SER A 496 -3.15 11.12 68.71
C SER A 496 -1.81 10.40 68.93
N ASP A 497 -1.56 9.32 68.21
CA ASP A 497 -0.30 8.58 68.20
C ASP A 497 0.73 9.12 67.18
N LEU A 498 0.43 10.25 66.52
CA LEU A 498 1.25 10.91 65.49
C LEU A 498 1.41 10.13 64.18
N THR A 499 0.60 9.10 63.96
CA THR A 499 0.50 8.47 62.64
C THR A 499 -0.35 9.30 61.68
N SER A 500 -0.14 9.12 60.38
CA SER A 500 -0.91 9.78 59.33
C SER A 500 -2.37 9.40 59.41
N ALA A 501 -3.24 10.37 59.66
CA ALA A 501 -4.70 10.20 59.62
C ALA A 501 -5.24 10.32 58.18
N LYS A 502 -4.54 11.08 57.33
CA LYS A 502 -4.96 11.41 55.96
C LYS A 502 -3.74 11.72 55.09
N ASN A 503 -3.78 11.37 53.81
CA ASN A 503 -2.76 11.82 52.84
C ASN A 503 -2.78 13.35 52.66
N TRP A 504 -1.63 13.93 52.36
CA TRP A 504 -1.50 15.36 52.12
C TRP A 504 -2.19 15.77 50.82
N ASP A 505 -3.17 16.67 50.88
CA ASP A 505 -3.98 17.07 49.72
C ASP A 505 -3.96 18.58 49.47
N LYS A 506 -3.16 19.35 50.19
CA LYS A 506 -3.01 20.79 49.95
C LYS A 506 -1.89 21.06 48.94
N THR A 507 -2.09 22.08 48.11
CA THR A 507 -1.12 22.53 47.11
C THR A 507 -0.26 23.71 47.58
N TYR A 508 -0.17 23.90 48.90
CA TYR A 508 0.52 25.01 49.54
C TYR A 508 0.97 24.61 50.96
N ALA A 509 1.91 25.37 51.52
CA ALA A 509 2.38 25.16 52.89
C ALA A 509 1.31 25.53 53.92
N GLN A 510 1.25 24.81 55.04
CA GLN A 510 0.16 24.92 56.01
C GLN A 510 0.65 24.78 57.45
N LEU A 511 0.00 25.50 58.36
CA LEU A 511 0.11 25.31 59.80
C LEU A 511 -1.00 24.36 60.28
N LEU A 512 -0.62 23.33 61.03
CA LEU A 512 -1.54 22.43 61.71
C LEU A 512 -1.57 22.70 63.22
N TYR A 513 -2.73 22.53 63.84
CA TYR A 513 -2.99 22.84 65.24
C TYR A 513 -3.29 21.57 66.01
N ALA A 514 -2.64 21.41 67.15
CA ALA A 514 -2.97 20.35 68.09
C ALA A 514 -4.39 20.55 68.60
N GLN A 515 -5.16 19.48 68.70
CA GLN A 515 -6.44 19.49 69.39
C GLN A 515 -6.43 18.53 70.56
N TRP A 516 -7.38 18.75 71.46
CA TRP A 516 -7.32 18.29 72.83
C TRP A 516 -8.72 17.92 73.30
N ASP A 517 -8.86 16.75 73.89
CA ASP A 517 -10.05 16.38 74.65
C ASP A 517 -9.76 16.58 76.14
N LEU A 518 -10.74 17.06 76.90
CA LEU A 518 -10.60 17.16 78.36
C LEU A 518 -10.48 15.75 78.93
N ALA A 519 -9.48 15.51 79.79
CA ALA A 519 -9.39 14.24 80.50
C ALA A 519 -10.56 14.10 81.51
N PRO A 520 -11.10 12.89 81.77
CA PRO A 520 -12.17 12.70 82.74
C PRO A 520 -11.81 13.27 84.11
N LEU A 521 -12.73 14.05 84.67
CA LEU A 521 -12.55 14.70 85.97
C LEU A 521 -12.80 13.68 87.08
N THR A 522 -11.77 13.38 87.85
CA THR A 522 -11.76 12.25 88.80
C THR A 522 -12.24 12.59 90.22
N SER A 523 -12.66 13.84 90.45
CA SER A 523 -13.22 14.27 91.74
C SER A 523 -14.18 15.44 91.58
N LEU A 524 -15.12 15.59 92.51
CA LEU A 524 -16.06 16.71 92.53
C LEU A 524 -15.36 18.07 92.67
N ALA A 525 -14.22 18.12 93.36
CA ALA A 525 -13.40 19.33 93.43
C ALA A 525 -12.83 19.72 92.04
N ALA A 526 -12.42 18.74 91.24
CA ALA A 526 -11.97 18.97 89.87
C ALA A 526 -13.11 19.42 88.96
N VAL A 527 -14.31 18.83 89.12
CA VAL A 527 -15.54 19.27 88.44
C VAL A 527 -15.85 20.74 88.74
N ALA A 528 -15.90 21.11 90.03
CA ALA A 528 -16.19 22.48 90.44
C ALA A 528 -15.14 23.48 89.91
N ALA A 529 -13.84 23.13 90.00
CA ALA A 529 -12.76 23.98 89.51
C ALA A 529 -12.82 24.16 87.98
N TYR A 530 -13.08 23.09 87.23
CA TYR A 530 -13.22 23.14 85.79
C TYR A 530 -14.40 24.03 85.38
N LEU A 531 -15.59 23.79 85.94
CA LEU A 531 -16.79 24.57 85.63
C LEU A 531 -16.66 26.06 86.00
N ALA A 532 -15.96 26.37 87.11
CA ALA A 532 -15.67 27.75 87.50
C ALA A 532 -14.73 28.48 86.52
N SER A 533 -13.80 27.75 85.91
CA SER A 533 -12.82 28.29 84.95
C SER A 533 -13.30 28.30 83.49
N ALA A 534 -14.35 27.53 83.17
CA ALA A 534 -14.79 27.31 81.80
C ALA A 534 -15.51 28.53 81.19
N SER A 535 -15.02 28.96 80.02
CA SER A 535 -15.64 29.97 79.17
C SER A 535 -16.69 29.32 78.25
N GLY A 536 -17.85 28.99 78.80
CA GLY A 536 -18.98 28.37 78.08
C GLY A 536 -20.15 28.12 79.02
N GLY A 537 -21.19 27.42 78.56
CA GLY A 537 -22.27 26.92 79.43
C GLY A 537 -23.26 28.00 79.87
N ALA A 538 -23.32 29.14 79.18
CA ALA A 538 -24.26 30.21 79.52
C ALA A 538 -25.70 29.88 79.10
N SER A 539 -25.90 28.96 78.16
CA SER A 539 -27.21 28.53 77.67
C SER A 539 -27.17 27.06 77.23
N ALA A 540 -28.34 26.43 77.09
CA ALA A 540 -28.44 25.06 76.59
C ALA A 540 -27.93 24.89 75.15
N ALA A 541 -27.82 25.97 74.37
CA ALA A 541 -27.26 25.93 73.02
C ALA A 541 -25.71 25.88 72.99
N ASP A 542 -25.05 26.11 74.12
CA ASP A 542 -23.59 26.08 74.28
C ASP A 542 -23.20 25.36 75.58
N PRO A 543 -23.50 24.06 75.71
CA PRO A 543 -23.16 23.30 76.91
C PRO A 543 -21.65 23.06 77.03
N ILE A 544 -21.13 23.12 78.25
CA ILE A 544 -19.74 22.74 78.53
C ILE A 544 -19.62 21.21 78.47
N PRO A 545 -18.70 20.64 77.67
CA PRO A 545 -18.36 19.23 77.76
C PRO A 545 -17.83 18.89 79.15
N LEU A 546 -18.46 17.93 79.82
CA LEU A 546 -18.15 17.55 81.19
C LEU A 546 -17.98 16.03 81.31
N PRO A 547 -16.80 15.48 80.93
CA PRO A 547 -16.45 14.10 81.19
C PRO A 547 -16.09 13.90 82.66
N VAL A 548 -16.77 12.97 83.33
CA VAL A 548 -16.61 12.71 84.76
C VAL A 548 -16.25 11.24 84.99
N SER A 549 -15.35 10.99 85.94
CA SER A 549 -15.02 9.64 86.41
C SER A 549 -14.98 9.65 87.94
N ILE A 550 -16.17 9.66 88.54
CA ILE A 550 -16.37 9.60 90.00
C ILE A 550 -17.21 8.37 90.35
N ALA A 551 -17.28 8.03 91.64
CA ALA A 551 -18.27 7.08 92.13
C ALA A 551 -19.61 7.79 92.32
N LEU A 552 -20.66 7.35 91.60
CA LEU A 552 -22.01 7.91 91.69
C LEU A 552 -22.80 7.38 92.89
N GLY A 553 -22.37 6.27 93.49
CA GLY A 553 -23.07 5.61 94.60
C GLY A 553 -24.24 4.74 94.14
N ASP A 554 -25.23 4.55 95.01
CA ASP A 554 -26.46 3.79 94.72
C ASP A 554 -27.59 4.66 94.15
N MET A 555 -27.39 5.97 94.07
CA MET A 555 -28.36 6.96 93.58
C MET A 555 -29.67 6.99 94.37
N THR A 556 -29.72 6.51 95.62
CA THR A 556 -30.96 6.43 96.42
C THR A 556 -31.04 7.42 97.59
N SER A 557 -30.01 8.22 97.84
CA SER A 557 -29.92 9.07 99.05
C SER A 557 -29.42 10.48 98.74
N SER A 558 -29.75 11.45 99.59
CA SER A 558 -29.31 12.84 99.41
C SER A 558 -27.78 13.06 99.54
N SER A 559 -27.00 12.00 99.75
CA SER A 559 -25.54 12.02 99.95
C SER A 559 -24.78 11.10 98.99
N ASP A 560 -25.41 10.69 97.89
CA ASP A 560 -24.73 9.94 96.84
C ASP A 560 -23.95 10.87 95.88
N GLY A 561 -22.95 10.32 95.19
CA GLY A 561 -22.06 11.09 94.32
C GLY A 561 -22.77 11.71 93.11
N TRP A 562 -23.93 11.16 92.72
CA TRP A 562 -24.79 11.75 91.70
C TRP A 562 -25.43 13.07 92.20
N GLN A 563 -25.96 13.12 93.42
CA GLN A 563 -26.49 14.37 93.98
C GLN A 563 -25.43 15.46 94.14
N GLU A 564 -24.25 15.07 94.62
CA GLU A 564 -23.15 16.02 94.80
C GLU A 564 -22.66 16.58 93.46
N LEU A 565 -22.67 15.76 92.40
CA LEU A 565 -22.36 16.19 91.03
C LEU A 565 -23.40 17.18 90.50
N LEU A 566 -24.69 16.88 90.65
CA LEU A 566 -25.77 17.78 90.26
C LEU A 566 -25.71 19.12 91.01
N SER A 567 -25.45 19.07 92.32
CA SER A 567 -25.25 20.25 93.15
C SER A 567 -24.05 21.09 92.68
N ALA A 568 -22.95 20.45 92.27
CA ALA A 568 -21.79 21.15 91.72
C ALA A 568 -22.11 21.84 90.39
N ILE A 569 -22.90 21.19 89.52
CA ILE A 569 -23.37 21.77 88.25
C ILE A 569 -24.30 22.97 88.50
N GLU A 570 -25.27 22.82 89.41
CA GLU A 570 -26.20 23.89 89.79
C GLU A 570 -25.47 25.11 90.36
N ASN A 571 -24.56 24.88 91.32
CA ASN A 571 -23.78 25.94 91.94
C ASN A 571 -22.88 26.68 90.94
N ALA A 572 -22.39 26.00 89.91
CA ALA A 572 -21.66 26.64 88.82
C ALA A 572 -22.57 27.45 87.89
N GLY A 573 -23.88 27.16 87.87
CA GLY A 573 -24.87 27.82 87.02
C GLY A 573 -24.68 27.55 85.53
N LYS A 574 -23.91 26.50 85.17
CA LYS A 574 -23.51 26.21 83.79
C LYS A 574 -24.34 25.09 83.18
N TYR A 575 -24.75 25.27 81.93
CA TYR A 575 -25.27 24.18 81.10
C TYR A 575 -24.14 23.25 80.70
N VAL A 576 -24.35 21.93 80.80
CA VAL A 576 -23.31 20.91 80.58
C VAL A 576 -23.79 19.77 79.67
N ALA A 577 -22.85 19.24 78.91
CA ALA A 577 -22.96 17.98 78.19
C ALA A 577 -22.24 16.94 79.05
N LEU A 578 -23.01 16.20 79.85
CA LEU A 578 -22.51 15.33 80.89
C LEU A 578 -22.19 13.94 80.33
N ASP A 579 -20.94 13.53 80.46
CA ASP A 579 -20.50 12.18 80.10
C ASP A 579 -20.09 11.42 81.36
N LEU A 580 -20.89 10.41 81.70
CA LEU A 580 -20.69 9.54 82.85
C LEU A 580 -20.16 8.15 82.48
N SER A 581 -19.82 7.89 81.21
CA SER A 581 -19.39 6.56 80.75
C SER A 581 -18.33 5.91 81.66
N ALA A 582 -17.38 6.71 82.14
CA ALA A 582 -16.28 6.30 83.02
C ALA A 582 -16.59 6.36 84.53
N CYS A 583 -17.83 6.62 84.93
CA CYS A 583 -18.24 6.64 86.34
C CYS A 583 -18.56 5.25 86.87
N ALA A 584 -18.30 5.03 88.15
CA ALA A 584 -18.64 3.78 88.85
C ALA A 584 -20.00 3.91 89.57
N MET A 585 -20.74 2.80 89.67
CA MET A 585 -22.04 2.70 90.36
C MET A 585 -22.03 1.54 91.39
N SER A 586 -22.82 1.67 92.46
CA SER A 586 -22.98 0.62 93.51
C SER A 586 -23.98 -0.49 93.13
N GLY A 587 -24.48 -0.47 91.90
CA GLY A 587 -25.43 -1.42 91.30
C GLY A 587 -25.48 -1.20 89.79
N THR A 588 -26.41 -1.86 89.09
CA THR A 588 -26.55 -1.76 87.63
C THR A 588 -27.78 -0.97 87.17
N GLU A 589 -28.71 -0.66 88.06
CA GLU A 589 -29.86 0.22 87.76
C GLU A 589 -29.47 1.69 87.94
N PHE A 590 -29.65 2.49 86.88
CA PHE A 590 -29.52 3.94 86.93
C PHE A 590 -30.82 4.56 87.46
N ASN A 591 -30.81 4.95 88.73
CA ASN A 591 -31.99 5.43 89.46
C ASN A 591 -31.80 6.84 90.01
N PRO A 592 -31.88 7.89 89.19
CA PRO A 592 -31.86 9.25 89.71
C PRO A 592 -33.17 9.50 90.49
N VAL A 593 -33.12 9.53 91.83
CA VAL A 593 -34.34 9.72 92.65
C VAL A 593 -35.12 10.95 92.18
N SER A 594 -36.44 10.82 92.08
CA SER A 594 -37.35 11.89 91.64
C SER A 594 -37.45 13.12 92.57
N SER A 595 -36.91 13.04 93.79
CA SER A 595 -36.88 14.14 94.75
C SER A 595 -35.80 15.19 94.45
N VAL A 596 -35.00 14.98 93.40
CA VAL A 596 -33.85 15.81 93.05
C VAL A 596 -34.28 16.94 92.12
N THR A 597 -34.17 18.16 92.61
CA THR A 597 -34.52 19.38 91.85
C THR A 597 -33.31 20.13 91.33
N ASP A 598 -32.15 19.93 91.92
CA ASP A 598 -30.99 20.80 91.73
C ASP A 598 -30.20 20.34 90.50
N GLY A 599 -29.78 21.26 89.63
CA GLY A 599 -28.85 20.97 88.51
C GLY A 599 -29.43 20.22 87.32
N LYS A 600 -30.59 19.55 87.44
CA LYS A 600 -31.16 18.73 86.36
C LYS A 600 -31.49 19.52 85.09
N ASP A 601 -31.95 20.77 85.24
CA ASP A 601 -32.26 21.66 84.11
C ASP A 601 -31.01 22.35 83.54
N LYS A 602 -29.83 21.91 83.95
CA LYS A 602 -28.53 22.31 83.37
C LYS A 602 -27.88 21.19 82.57
N ILE A 603 -28.40 19.96 82.64
CA ILE A 603 -27.91 18.86 81.82
C ILE A 603 -28.58 18.94 80.45
N VAL A 604 -27.78 19.23 79.43
CA VAL A 604 -28.23 19.33 78.04
C VAL A 604 -28.12 17.99 77.33
N SER A 605 -27.05 17.24 77.56
CA SER A 605 -26.93 15.87 77.07
C SER A 605 -26.35 14.97 78.14
N LEU A 606 -26.71 13.69 78.08
CA LEU A 606 -26.28 12.70 79.05
C LEU A 606 -25.83 11.40 78.38
N THR A 607 -24.58 11.02 78.62
CA THR A 607 -24.10 9.64 78.40
C THR A 607 -24.10 8.93 79.74
N LEU A 608 -24.86 7.83 79.83
CA LEU A 608 -24.93 7.03 81.06
C LEU A 608 -23.65 6.24 81.29
N PRO A 609 -23.36 5.84 82.55
CA PRO A 609 -22.24 4.97 82.87
C PRO A 609 -22.29 3.66 82.08
N ASP A 610 -21.13 3.13 81.70
CA ASP A 610 -21.05 1.80 81.07
C ASP A 610 -21.50 0.69 82.03
N ALA A 611 -21.51 0.96 83.33
CA ALA A 611 -22.04 0.06 84.36
C ALA A 611 -23.59 0.05 84.46
N ALA A 612 -24.29 0.97 83.78
CA ALA A 612 -25.75 1.05 83.83
C ALA A 612 -26.39 0.05 82.84
N GLU A 613 -27.01 -1.00 83.38
CA GLU A 613 -27.73 -2.03 82.62
C GLU A 613 -29.24 -1.77 82.53
N SER A 614 -29.81 -0.92 83.38
CA SER A 614 -31.22 -0.51 83.32
C SER A 614 -31.42 0.93 83.79
N ILE A 615 -32.56 1.51 83.46
CA ILE A 615 -33.00 2.82 83.97
C ILE A 615 -34.25 2.61 84.82
N ALA A 616 -34.21 3.07 86.07
CA ALA A 616 -35.33 2.90 87.01
C ALA A 616 -36.60 3.62 86.53
N GLY A 617 -37.75 3.05 86.90
CA GLY A 617 -39.04 3.71 86.74
C GLY A 617 -39.38 4.62 87.92
N GLY A 618 -40.48 5.39 87.79
CA GLY A 618 -41.01 6.21 88.90
C GLY A 618 -40.41 7.61 89.00
N SER A 619 -40.35 8.30 87.85
CA SER A 619 -39.86 9.69 87.72
C SER A 619 -38.34 9.90 87.74
N GLY A 620 -37.56 8.96 87.17
CA GLY A 620 -36.09 9.06 87.11
C GLY A 620 -35.58 10.37 86.47
N PHE A 621 -35.77 10.54 85.16
CA PHE A 621 -35.47 11.78 84.44
C PHE A 621 -36.69 12.67 84.25
N ASN A 622 -37.75 12.47 85.03
CA ASN A 622 -39.00 13.20 84.84
C ASN A 622 -38.77 14.72 84.93
N GLY A 623 -39.16 15.41 83.87
CA GLY A 623 -39.04 16.86 83.78
C GLY A 623 -37.61 17.38 83.76
N PHE A 624 -36.63 16.63 83.23
CA PHE A 624 -35.32 17.18 82.86
C PHE A 624 -35.52 18.07 81.62
N THR A 625 -35.88 19.34 81.85
CA THR A 625 -36.41 20.21 80.79
C THR A 625 -35.35 20.77 79.86
N ALA A 626 -34.06 20.68 80.21
CA ALA A 626 -32.96 21.07 79.33
C ALA A 626 -32.36 19.90 78.54
N LEU A 627 -32.70 18.66 78.88
CA LEU A 627 -32.11 17.46 78.26
C LEU A 627 -32.57 17.34 76.81
N THR A 628 -31.65 17.47 75.87
CA THR A 628 -31.86 17.32 74.43
C THR A 628 -31.41 15.96 73.89
N GLY A 629 -30.53 15.26 74.60
CA GLY A 629 -30.07 13.94 74.16
C GLY A 629 -29.62 13.03 75.29
N VAL A 630 -29.95 11.75 75.19
CA VAL A 630 -29.50 10.71 76.14
C VAL A 630 -29.03 9.46 75.42
N SER A 631 -27.94 8.86 75.92
CA SER A 631 -27.38 7.62 75.39
C SER A 631 -26.80 6.70 76.46
N GLY A 632 -26.74 5.40 76.18
CA GLY A 632 -26.09 4.41 77.05
C GLY A 632 -25.89 3.09 76.31
N GLY A 633 -24.65 2.57 76.30
CA GLY A 633 -24.28 1.40 75.50
C GLY A 633 -24.78 0.07 76.06
N GLU A 634 -24.88 -0.03 77.38
CA GLU A 634 -25.16 -1.29 78.10
C GLU A 634 -26.59 -1.40 78.65
N VAL A 635 -27.41 -0.35 78.48
CA VAL A 635 -28.79 -0.32 78.97
C VAL A 635 -29.67 -1.32 78.21
N THR A 636 -30.27 -2.26 78.96
CA THR A 636 -31.16 -3.33 78.48
C THR A 636 -32.64 -3.07 78.74
N GLY A 637 -33.00 -2.15 79.63
CA GLY A 637 -34.41 -1.85 79.94
C GLY A 637 -34.64 -0.41 80.37
N ILE A 638 -35.76 0.16 79.92
CA ILE A 638 -36.21 1.52 80.24
C ILE A 638 -37.48 1.45 81.08
N GLY A 639 -37.42 1.85 82.35
CA GLY A 639 -38.52 1.71 83.30
C GLY A 639 -39.68 2.69 83.14
N TYR A 640 -40.75 2.43 83.90
CA TYR A 640 -41.98 3.24 83.97
C TYR A 640 -41.72 4.75 84.12
N GLU A 641 -42.23 5.59 83.22
CA GLU A 641 -42.03 7.05 83.26
C GLU A 641 -40.57 7.55 83.29
N ALA A 642 -39.59 6.72 82.87
CA ALA A 642 -38.16 7.06 82.99
C ALA A 642 -37.78 8.45 82.45
N PHE A 643 -38.34 8.86 81.31
CA PHE A 643 -38.12 10.17 80.66
C PHE A 643 -39.42 10.96 80.47
N TYR A 644 -40.42 10.73 81.31
CA TYR A 644 -41.71 11.42 81.21
C TYR A 644 -41.53 12.95 81.19
N ASN A 645 -42.14 13.61 80.21
CA ASN A 645 -42.14 15.06 80.06
C ASN A 645 -40.74 15.71 79.95
N CYS A 646 -39.75 15.00 79.39
CA CYS A 646 -38.50 15.60 78.92
C CYS A 646 -38.77 16.38 77.63
N ALA A 647 -39.43 17.54 77.74
CA ALA A 647 -40.01 18.25 76.60
C ALA A 647 -38.97 18.71 75.55
N SER A 648 -37.71 18.90 75.95
CA SER A 648 -36.60 19.28 75.06
C SER A 648 -35.83 18.10 74.48
N LEU A 649 -36.13 16.86 74.88
CA LEU A 649 -35.40 15.67 74.42
C LEU A 649 -35.63 15.48 72.92
N GLU A 650 -34.56 15.56 72.13
CA GLU A 650 -34.60 15.47 70.67
C GLU A 650 -34.15 14.10 70.14
N SER A 651 -33.21 13.45 70.83
CA SER A 651 -32.63 12.18 70.39
C SER A 651 -32.33 11.21 71.54
N VAL A 652 -32.60 9.92 71.31
CA VAL A 652 -32.33 8.84 72.26
C VAL A 652 -31.57 7.70 71.58
N PHE A 653 -30.51 7.20 72.22
CA PHE A 653 -29.69 6.09 71.70
C PHE A 653 -29.41 5.02 72.77
N PHE A 654 -30.17 3.92 72.74
CA PHE A 654 -29.99 2.76 73.62
C PHE A 654 -29.97 1.47 72.79
N PRO A 655 -28.82 1.09 72.23
CA PRO A 655 -28.73 0.01 71.23
C PRO A 655 -29.10 -1.36 71.78
N LYS A 656 -28.99 -1.61 73.10
CA LYS A 656 -29.27 -2.91 73.73
C LYS A 656 -30.61 -2.98 74.46
N ALA A 657 -31.38 -1.90 74.52
CA ALA A 657 -32.61 -1.86 75.29
C ALA A 657 -33.67 -2.79 74.67
N ALA A 658 -33.98 -3.86 75.38
CA ALA A 658 -34.91 -4.91 75.00
C ALA A 658 -36.36 -4.60 75.40
N SER A 659 -36.58 -3.72 76.38
CA SER A 659 -37.91 -3.31 76.83
C SER A 659 -38.01 -1.80 77.07
N ILE A 660 -39.15 -1.24 76.65
CA ILE A 660 -39.53 0.16 76.88
C ILE A 660 -40.86 0.14 77.63
N ASP A 661 -40.87 0.55 78.89
CA ASP A 661 -42.04 0.42 79.76
C ASP A 661 -43.07 1.56 79.57
N VAL A 662 -44.19 1.44 80.29
CA VAL A 662 -45.33 2.35 80.21
C VAL A 662 -44.90 3.80 80.50
N PHE A 663 -45.37 4.73 79.66
CA PHE A 663 -45.06 6.17 79.72
C PHE A 663 -43.55 6.56 79.63
N ALA A 664 -42.64 5.64 79.28
CA ALA A 664 -41.20 5.86 79.35
C ALA A 664 -40.72 7.17 78.68
N PHE A 665 -41.25 7.54 77.51
CA PHE A 665 -40.95 8.77 76.76
C PHE A 665 -42.18 9.64 76.52
N ALA A 666 -43.26 9.45 77.28
CA ALA A 666 -44.49 10.23 77.08
C ALA A 666 -44.22 11.73 77.27
N ARG A 667 -44.83 12.56 76.41
CA ARG A 667 -44.70 14.02 76.36
C ARG A 667 -43.28 14.53 76.06
N CYS A 668 -42.40 13.73 75.46
CA CYS A 668 -41.15 14.22 74.87
C CYS A 668 -41.45 14.92 73.54
N THR A 669 -42.03 16.13 73.59
CA THR A 669 -42.62 16.82 72.43
C THR A 669 -41.58 17.22 71.36
N SER A 670 -40.31 17.37 71.73
CA SER A 670 -39.20 17.66 70.80
C SER A 670 -38.50 16.43 70.24
N LEU A 671 -38.91 15.21 70.60
CA LEU A 671 -38.24 13.97 70.23
C LEU A 671 -38.36 13.72 68.72
N LYS A 672 -37.25 13.81 68.01
CA LYS A 672 -37.17 13.68 66.54
C LYS A 672 -36.74 12.28 66.11
N SER A 673 -35.86 11.64 66.89
CA SER A 673 -35.26 10.35 66.54
C SER A 673 -35.06 9.46 67.76
N VAL A 674 -35.34 8.18 67.59
CA VAL A 674 -35.11 7.13 68.60
C VAL A 674 -34.35 5.97 67.97
N SER A 675 -33.46 5.33 68.73
CA SER A 675 -32.71 4.15 68.29
C SER A 675 -32.76 3.05 69.35
N PHE A 676 -33.59 2.04 69.08
CA PHE A 676 -33.85 0.88 69.93
C PHE A 676 -33.95 -0.40 69.08
N PRO A 677 -32.84 -0.87 68.47
CA PRO A 677 -32.88 -1.99 67.55
C PRO A 677 -33.24 -3.32 68.23
N GLU A 678 -33.01 -3.43 69.54
CA GLU A 678 -33.26 -4.65 70.31
C GLU A 678 -34.61 -4.68 71.04
N ALA A 679 -35.39 -3.58 71.00
CA ALA A 679 -36.63 -3.48 71.77
C ALA A 679 -37.68 -4.48 71.27
N ALA A 680 -37.98 -5.47 72.11
CA ALA A 680 -38.98 -6.51 71.88
C ALA A 680 -40.38 -6.09 72.36
N THR A 681 -40.46 -5.19 73.34
CA THR A 681 -41.72 -4.69 73.90
C THR A 681 -41.75 -3.17 73.97
N ILE A 682 -42.86 -2.59 73.51
CA ILE A 682 -43.17 -1.16 73.63
C ILE A 682 -44.43 -1.01 74.47
N GLY A 683 -44.26 -0.50 75.69
CA GLY A 683 -45.30 -0.37 76.71
C GLY A 683 -46.37 0.68 76.38
N GLY A 684 -47.47 0.64 77.13
CA GLY A 684 -48.60 1.53 76.92
C GLY A 684 -48.19 3.00 77.07
N TYR A 685 -48.67 3.87 76.18
CA TYR A 685 -48.31 5.30 76.18
C TYR A 685 -46.80 5.60 76.11
N ALA A 686 -45.93 4.64 75.76
CA ALA A 686 -44.48 4.79 75.83
C ALA A 686 -43.95 6.04 75.09
N PHE A 687 -44.52 6.39 73.95
CA PHE A 687 -44.20 7.57 73.14
C PHE A 687 -45.41 8.51 72.96
N ASP A 688 -46.39 8.47 73.87
CA ASP A 688 -47.55 9.36 73.82
C ASP A 688 -47.12 10.83 73.69
N ARG A 689 -47.73 11.57 72.76
CA ARG A 689 -47.46 13.00 72.49
C ARG A 689 -46.01 13.33 72.11
N CYS A 690 -45.27 12.41 71.50
CA CYS A 690 -44.00 12.71 70.84
C CYS A 690 -44.24 13.44 69.50
N THR A 691 -44.70 14.70 69.57
CA THR A 691 -45.23 15.45 68.43
C THR A 691 -44.20 15.76 67.33
N SER A 692 -42.90 15.67 67.60
CA SER A 692 -41.83 15.91 66.62
C SER A 692 -41.27 14.64 65.97
N LEU A 693 -41.74 13.46 66.39
CA LEU A 693 -41.20 12.18 65.95
C LEU A 693 -41.67 11.90 64.53
N LYS A 694 -40.74 11.89 63.57
CA LYS A 694 -41.07 11.76 62.14
C LYS A 694 -41.15 10.33 61.64
N SER A 695 -40.28 9.46 62.16
CA SER A 695 -40.24 8.07 61.73
C SER A 695 -39.75 7.18 62.87
N VAL A 696 -40.27 5.96 62.93
CA VAL A 696 -39.80 4.95 63.89
C VAL A 696 -39.50 3.62 63.21
N SER A 697 -38.47 2.94 63.70
CA SER A 697 -38.11 1.58 63.29
C SER A 697 -37.74 0.77 64.52
N PHE A 698 -38.54 -0.27 64.79
CA PHE A 698 -38.35 -1.20 65.89
C PHE A 698 -38.36 -2.62 65.33
N PRO A 699 -37.21 -3.11 64.82
CA PRO A 699 -37.17 -4.33 64.03
C PRO A 699 -37.58 -5.58 64.81
N LYS A 700 -37.35 -5.62 66.13
CA LYS A 700 -37.64 -6.77 66.99
C LYS A 700 -38.92 -6.63 67.83
N ALA A 701 -39.66 -5.54 67.69
CA ALA A 701 -40.83 -5.29 68.54
C ALA A 701 -41.94 -6.30 68.25
N ALA A 702 -42.15 -7.24 69.18
CA ALA A 702 -43.18 -8.27 69.11
C ALA A 702 -44.54 -7.77 69.63
N SER A 703 -44.55 -6.86 70.61
CA SER A 703 -45.76 -6.25 71.18
C SER A 703 -45.66 -4.73 71.24
N ILE A 704 -46.69 -4.06 70.73
CA ILE A 704 -46.90 -2.62 70.82
C ILE A 704 -48.19 -2.40 71.59
N ASP A 705 -48.12 -1.81 72.78
CA ASP A 705 -49.26 -1.72 73.69
C ASP A 705 -50.19 -0.53 73.40
N GLN A 706 -51.27 -0.43 74.18
CA GLN A 706 -52.29 0.60 74.01
C GLN A 706 -51.71 2.02 74.07
N TYR A 707 -52.13 2.88 73.15
CA TYR A 707 -51.69 4.29 73.06
C TYR A 707 -50.16 4.50 72.90
N ALA A 708 -49.37 3.47 72.57
CA ALA A 708 -47.91 3.56 72.54
C ALA A 708 -47.35 4.76 71.76
N PHE A 709 -47.94 5.14 70.63
CA PHE A 709 -47.59 6.31 69.80
C PHE A 709 -48.77 7.29 69.64
N ALA A 710 -49.69 7.34 70.61
CA ALA A 710 -50.81 8.28 70.54
C ALA A 710 -50.33 9.75 70.46
N ASP A 711 -51.06 10.59 69.72
CA ASP A 711 -50.74 12.01 69.49
C ASP A 711 -49.34 12.28 68.89
N CYS A 712 -48.69 11.30 68.24
CA CYS A 712 -47.47 11.50 67.45
C CYS A 712 -47.80 12.15 66.10
N THR A 713 -48.20 13.43 66.13
CA THR A 713 -48.81 14.13 65.00
C THR A 713 -47.89 14.30 63.78
N SER A 714 -46.58 14.28 63.94
CA SER A 714 -45.59 14.37 62.85
C SER A 714 -45.10 13.01 62.33
N LEU A 715 -45.59 11.89 62.88
CA LEU A 715 -45.11 10.57 62.49
C LEU A 715 -45.57 10.23 61.06
N GLU A 716 -44.64 10.17 60.11
CA GLU A 716 -44.89 9.93 58.68
C GLU A 716 -44.78 8.45 58.31
N SER A 717 -43.87 7.72 58.96
CA SER A 717 -43.64 6.28 58.74
C SER A 717 -43.31 5.51 60.02
N ALA A 718 -43.72 4.25 60.08
CA ALA A 718 -43.44 3.38 61.21
C ALA A 718 -43.18 1.92 60.77
N SER A 719 -42.19 1.25 61.36
CA SER A 719 -41.79 -0.11 60.95
C SER A 719 -41.60 -1.06 62.14
N PHE A 720 -42.36 -2.16 62.11
CA PHE A 720 -42.45 -3.22 63.13
C PHE A 720 -42.57 -4.61 62.48
N PRO A 721 -41.54 -5.08 61.75
CA PRO A 721 -41.62 -6.31 60.94
C PRO A 721 -41.87 -7.59 61.77
N GLU A 722 -41.59 -7.60 63.07
CA GLU A 722 -41.82 -8.74 63.96
C GLU A 722 -43.07 -8.62 64.86
N ALA A 723 -43.87 -7.56 64.70
CA ALA A 723 -45.04 -7.33 65.54
C ALA A 723 -46.10 -8.44 65.42
N THR A 724 -46.43 -9.06 66.54
CA THR A 724 -47.52 -10.06 66.66
C THR A 724 -48.80 -9.48 67.27
N SER A 725 -48.68 -8.38 68.02
CA SER A 725 -49.79 -7.67 68.66
C SER A 725 -49.59 -6.15 68.65
N ILE A 726 -50.62 -5.42 68.23
CA ILE A 726 -50.72 -3.96 68.31
C ILE A 726 -51.99 -3.62 69.10
N GLY A 727 -51.84 -2.88 70.21
CA GLY A 727 -52.90 -2.57 71.17
C GLY A 727 -53.83 -1.43 70.75
N ASN A 728 -54.96 -1.30 71.45
CA ASN A 728 -55.96 -0.25 71.16
C ASN A 728 -55.33 1.15 71.13
N ALA A 729 -55.70 1.93 70.11
CA ALA A 729 -55.32 3.33 69.97
C ALA A 729 -53.80 3.58 69.90
N ALA A 730 -52.98 2.56 69.59
CA ALA A 730 -51.51 2.69 69.57
C ALA A 730 -51.00 3.80 68.64
N PHE A 731 -51.76 4.20 67.62
CA PHE A 731 -51.40 5.29 66.70
C PHE A 731 -52.44 6.43 66.69
N ASN A 732 -53.28 6.52 67.73
CA ASN A 732 -54.36 7.51 67.80
C ASN A 732 -53.83 8.92 67.48
N ASN A 733 -54.55 9.69 66.64
CA ASN A 733 -54.14 11.02 66.19
C ASN A 733 -52.76 11.14 65.49
N CYS A 734 -52.18 10.05 64.96
CA CYS A 734 -51.01 10.08 64.08
C CYS A 734 -51.37 10.57 62.66
N ASN A 735 -51.80 11.83 62.54
CA ASN A 735 -52.43 12.36 61.32
C ASN A 735 -51.49 12.43 60.10
N SER A 736 -50.18 12.43 60.30
CA SER A 736 -49.17 12.45 59.23
C SER A 736 -48.77 11.06 58.76
N LEU A 737 -49.23 9.98 59.39
CA LEU A 737 -48.75 8.64 59.09
C LEU A 737 -49.28 8.19 57.73
N THR A 738 -48.37 7.84 56.82
CA THR A 738 -48.68 7.43 55.45
C THR A 738 -48.31 6.00 55.15
N SER A 739 -47.37 5.42 55.90
CA SER A 739 -46.89 4.05 55.69
C SER A 739 -46.61 3.35 57.02
N ILE A 740 -47.03 2.09 57.13
CA ILE A 740 -46.67 1.20 58.23
C ILE A 740 -46.19 -0.16 57.70
N THR A 741 -45.06 -0.65 58.21
CA THR A 741 -44.52 -1.99 57.94
C THR A 741 -44.78 -2.87 59.15
N ILE A 742 -45.35 -4.05 58.95
CA ILE A 742 -45.79 -4.97 60.02
C ILE A 742 -45.56 -6.42 59.60
N SER A 743 -45.52 -7.32 60.59
CA SER A 743 -45.39 -8.76 60.34
C SER A 743 -46.60 -9.34 59.59
N ALA A 744 -46.35 -10.30 58.70
CA ALA A 744 -47.41 -11.18 58.18
C ALA A 744 -48.04 -12.07 59.28
N GLY A 745 -47.36 -12.24 60.42
CA GLY A 745 -47.83 -12.99 61.58
C GLY A 745 -48.65 -12.18 62.60
N LEU A 746 -49.08 -10.96 62.27
CA LEU A 746 -49.87 -10.13 63.19
C LEU A 746 -51.22 -10.79 63.51
N THR A 747 -51.47 -11.09 64.79
CA THR A 747 -52.70 -11.77 65.26
C THR A 747 -53.67 -10.83 65.98
N ASN A 748 -53.19 -9.69 66.46
CA ASN A 748 -54.01 -8.70 67.16
C ASN A 748 -53.69 -7.30 66.65
N PHE A 749 -54.73 -6.57 66.22
CA PHE A 749 -54.66 -5.17 65.83
C PHE A 749 -55.85 -4.46 66.47
N GLY A 750 -55.56 -3.64 67.48
CA GLY A 750 -56.55 -2.96 68.29
C GLY A 750 -57.42 -1.97 67.51
N ASN A 751 -58.43 -1.42 68.19
CA ASN A 751 -59.32 -0.42 67.61
C ASN A 751 -58.78 1.01 67.83
N TYR A 752 -59.34 2.00 67.13
CA TYR A 752 -59.14 3.44 67.38
C TYR A 752 -57.73 4.01 67.06
N HIS A 753 -57.05 3.51 66.03
CA HIS A 753 -55.73 4.00 65.62
C HIS A 753 -55.75 5.36 64.88
N SER A 754 -56.73 5.67 64.03
CA SER A 754 -57.11 7.03 63.55
C SER A 754 -58.00 6.88 62.31
N ALA A 755 -58.84 7.87 61.99
CA ALA A 755 -59.70 7.80 60.80
C ALA A 755 -58.94 7.76 59.46
N ARG A 756 -57.63 8.09 59.44
CA ARG A 756 -56.76 7.98 58.26
C ARG A 756 -56.16 6.58 58.07
N PHE A 757 -56.09 5.76 59.12
CA PHE A 757 -55.67 4.36 59.02
C PHE A 757 -56.64 3.53 58.16
N ASP A 758 -57.94 3.87 58.21
CA ASP A 758 -59.01 3.23 57.44
C ASP A 758 -58.93 3.54 55.93
N ALA A 759 -57.98 4.40 55.51
CA ALA A 759 -57.73 4.82 54.12
C ALA A 759 -56.29 4.52 53.64
N PHE A 760 -55.52 3.68 54.36
CA PHE A 760 -54.15 3.35 53.95
C PHE A 760 -54.11 2.69 52.57
N SER A 761 -53.34 3.30 51.68
CA SER A 761 -53.13 2.82 50.30
C SER A 761 -51.95 1.86 50.20
N THR A 762 -51.14 1.64 51.24
CA THR A 762 -50.00 0.72 51.18
C THR A 762 -49.58 0.20 52.56
N TYR A 763 -49.57 -1.12 52.74
CA TYR A 763 -48.94 -1.82 53.86
C TYR A 763 -47.84 -2.71 53.29
N TYR A 764 -46.72 -2.80 54.00
CA TYR A 764 -45.64 -3.71 53.61
C TYR A 764 -45.63 -4.88 54.57
N LEU A 765 -45.98 -6.06 54.05
CA LEU A 765 -45.80 -7.31 54.77
C LEU A 765 -44.36 -7.78 54.56
N ASP A 766 -43.68 -8.12 55.64
CA ASP A 766 -42.43 -8.88 55.60
C ASP A 766 -42.76 -10.38 55.73
N PRO A 767 -42.84 -11.14 54.63
CA PRO A 767 -42.88 -12.60 54.71
C PRO A 767 -41.50 -13.06 55.16
N ALA A 768 -41.43 -13.77 56.30
CA ALA A 768 -40.20 -14.31 56.89
C ALA A 768 -39.19 -14.77 55.83
N GLY A 769 -38.25 -13.88 55.45
CA GLY A 769 -37.44 -14.08 54.24
C GLY A 769 -36.98 -12.83 53.46
N GLY A 770 -37.32 -11.61 53.85
CA GLY A 770 -36.60 -10.40 53.41
C GLY A 770 -36.99 -9.82 52.04
N ASN A 771 -38.11 -10.25 51.45
CA ASN A 771 -38.68 -9.61 50.26
C ASN A 771 -39.95 -8.83 50.66
N GLN A 772 -39.83 -7.51 50.83
CA GLN A 772 -40.97 -6.64 51.06
C GLN A 772 -41.93 -6.69 49.85
N GLN A 773 -43.18 -7.12 50.05
CA GLN A 773 -44.22 -6.95 49.04
C GLN A 773 -44.92 -5.60 49.23
N ALA A 774 -44.81 -4.73 48.22
CA ALA A 774 -45.53 -3.48 48.16
C ALA A 774 -46.98 -3.72 47.73
N GLY A 775 -47.97 -3.46 48.59
CA GLY A 775 -49.39 -3.62 48.23
C GLY A 775 -50.35 -2.90 49.18
N THR A 776 -51.58 -2.65 48.74
CA THR A 776 -52.66 -2.17 49.63
C THR A 776 -53.28 -3.39 50.33
N TYR A 777 -53.08 -3.52 51.64
CA TYR A 777 -53.71 -4.56 52.46
C TYR A 777 -54.77 -3.93 53.38
N THR A 778 -55.81 -4.67 53.76
CA THR A 778 -56.92 -4.18 54.59
C THR A 778 -57.13 -5.15 55.76
N TRP A 779 -57.21 -4.66 56.99
CA TRP A 779 -57.49 -5.50 58.16
C TRP A 779 -59.00 -5.69 58.34
N ASN A 780 -59.48 -6.94 58.37
CA ASN A 780 -60.92 -7.24 58.47
C ASN A 780 -61.39 -7.62 59.89
N GLY A 781 -60.54 -7.45 60.91
CA GLY A 781 -60.80 -7.86 62.29
C GLY A 781 -60.23 -9.23 62.69
N SER A 782 -59.71 -10.02 61.74
CA SER A 782 -59.05 -11.31 62.04
C SER A 782 -57.85 -11.66 61.14
N ALA A 783 -57.74 -11.06 59.95
CA ALA A 783 -56.61 -11.22 59.04
C ALA A 783 -56.45 -10.03 58.07
N TRP A 784 -55.27 -9.89 57.46
CA TRP A 784 -55.02 -8.94 56.36
C TRP A 784 -55.53 -9.48 55.02
N THR A 785 -56.21 -8.65 54.23
CA THR A 785 -56.66 -8.93 52.87
C THR A 785 -56.02 -7.95 51.88
N GLY A 786 -55.29 -8.42 50.88
CA GLY A 786 -54.63 -7.58 49.86
C GLY A 786 -54.25 -8.38 48.62
N PRO A 787 -53.53 -7.80 47.64
CA PRO A 787 -53.16 -8.52 46.43
C PRO A 787 -52.36 -9.77 46.79
N THR A 788 -52.80 -10.92 46.28
CA THR A 788 -52.10 -12.20 46.42
C THR A 788 -50.69 -12.09 45.82
N PRO A 789 -49.68 -12.76 46.42
CA PRO A 789 -48.31 -12.81 45.90
C PRO A 789 -48.20 -13.10 44.40
#